data_AF-A0A2A4K1G1-F1
#
_entry.id   AF-A0A2A4K1G1-F1
#
_cell.length_a   1.000
_cell.length_b   1.000
_cell.length_c   1.000
_cell.angle_alpha   90.00
_cell.angle_beta   90.00
_cell.angle_gamma   90.00
#
_symmetry.space_group_name_H-M   'P 1'
#
loop_
_entity.id
_entity.type
_entity.pdbx_description
1 polymer ?
#
loop_
_entity_poly.entity_id
_entity_poly.type
_entity_poly.pdbx_seq_one_letter_code
_entity_poly.pdbx_strand_id
1 'polypeptide(L)'
;MNREDNVNWFHGKISRDTAEKLLKEEGEDGVFLVRESNTSPGDYVLSVLHQGEVVHYQIRRHGEDAFFSIEEHTTVHGLDTLIQHYRGDSNGLVTRLSVVCKGQPPPHESRTQGTTNLLHRATEAGDFNIVSQMLACGYRSRDAKNQDGQTAVHIAARAGRDNILAKLIESGATVNVRDSFGYTPLHYTCQNNLPSTTELLITKGNANYQMRHAPTGKVPLHDAAQRGHIECIKVLLKLKAPAQPRTLAHDTPADLAKHYGYTECYQLLKNHQPDIPSTSKKYWYHGTLNREEAVKTLEEYCKQHKVEGKASDGVFLVRYSERHTGAYVLTMLSENSPYNFIIRKEANWLFIDDGPFLESLERLIEHYSTVPDGLPTRLTTPVPPKPKPPLPEFSTMPRTKKLASSRAAVNQSLSLVKHDILSDKQMSAQTSPPTSVQSNNNMFELLTRNLSFSSDFNNDSINNNDVSIDDNDTYKVPANNSAVVTLAENYNEISIDSDGQLSTLQEFIPMSELTLGAVLGEGEFGSVLRATYCPPDAAPHHVAVKTLHMQHTDTNKKEFLSEAKVMMSLRHRCIVRLIGVSLGPPLAMVQELVPLGSLLEFLVRHPEKASPGYELRLWACQVAAGMRYLERRRFVHRDLAARNILLASRHQAKISDFGLSRALSTDSSYYKASRGGKWPIKWYAPESYNYGTFSHASDVWSYGITLWEMFSYGKQPYGDMRGMEAIQIVESGKRLERPEDCPDEIYQVMLDCWAYNPDVRPTFSQLVDVFSQHPDYVNISQLALENEDPIV
;
A
#
# COMPACT_ATOMS: atom_id res chain seq x y z
N MET A 1 -17.49 11.36 -28.96
CA MET A 1 -18.77 10.62 -28.92
C MET A 1 -19.32 10.74 -27.51
N ASN A 2 -20.59 11.15 -27.36
CA ASN A 2 -21.20 11.34 -26.05
C ASN A 2 -21.34 9.99 -25.33
N ARG A 3 -21.20 9.98 -24.00
CA ARG A 3 -21.34 8.78 -23.15
C ARG A 3 -22.67 8.05 -23.37
N GLU A 4 -23.72 8.78 -23.75
CA GLU A 4 -25.07 8.26 -24.03
C GLU A 4 -25.16 7.49 -25.35
N ASP A 5 -24.39 7.88 -26.39
CA ASP A 5 -24.36 7.14 -27.67
C ASP A 5 -23.73 5.74 -27.50
N ASN A 6 -22.94 5.54 -26.44
CA ASN A 6 -22.19 4.32 -26.22
C ASN A 6 -23.00 3.19 -25.55
N VAL A 7 -24.21 3.49 -25.05
CA VAL A 7 -25.08 2.53 -24.33
C VAL A 7 -26.41 2.25 -25.03
N ASN A 8 -26.71 2.94 -26.13
CA ASN A 8 -27.99 2.80 -26.88
C ASN A 8 -27.90 1.75 -28.00
N TRP A 9 -27.59 0.50 -27.64
CA TRP A 9 -27.42 -0.62 -28.58
C TRP A 9 -28.46 -1.74 -28.41
N PHE A 10 -29.40 -1.60 -27.47
CA PHE A 10 -30.40 -2.62 -27.16
C PHE A 10 -31.70 -2.38 -27.93
N HIS A 11 -32.30 -3.42 -28.50
CA HIS A 11 -33.50 -3.33 -29.37
C HIS A 11 -34.70 -4.11 -28.83
N GLY A 12 -34.65 -4.60 -27.59
CA GLY A 12 -35.77 -5.35 -27.00
C GLY A 12 -36.06 -6.66 -27.74
N LYS A 13 -37.32 -7.04 -27.79
CA LYS A 13 -37.77 -8.32 -28.37
C LYS A 13 -38.12 -8.21 -29.85
N ILE A 14 -37.10 -8.14 -30.70
CA ILE A 14 -37.24 -8.15 -32.18
C ILE A 14 -36.90 -9.52 -32.78
N SER A 15 -37.43 -9.81 -33.98
CA SER A 15 -37.14 -11.07 -34.69
C SER A 15 -35.73 -11.09 -35.28
N ARG A 16 -35.22 -12.30 -35.60
CA ARG A 16 -33.95 -12.48 -36.31
C ARG A 16 -33.94 -11.71 -37.62
N ASP A 17 -34.98 -11.88 -38.45
CA ASP A 17 -35.10 -11.21 -39.75
C ASP A 17 -35.12 -9.68 -39.62
N THR A 18 -35.77 -9.15 -38.57
CA THR A 18 -35.80 -7.71 -38.30
C THR A 18 -34.40 -7.19 -37.95
N ALA A 19 -33.67 -7.92 -37.10
CA ALA A 19 -32.28 -7.57 -36.75
C ALA A 19 -31.36 -7.62 -37.97
N GLU A 20 -31.49 -8.63 -38.83
CA GLU A 20 -30.70 -8.75 -40.06
C GLU A 20 -30.96 -7.58 -41.02
N LYS A 21 -32.22 -7.17 -41.17
CA LYS A 21 -32.60 -6.01 -41.99
C LYS A 21 -32.00 -4.71 -41.45
N LEU A 22 -32.12 -4.45 -40.15
CA LEU A 22 -31.57 -3.24 -39.51
C LEU A 22 -30.06 -3.14 -39.69
N LEU A 23 -29.33 -4.24 -39.49
CA LEU A 23 -27.87 -4.25 -39.64
C LEU A 23 -27.44 -4.09 -41.11
N LYS A 24 -28.15 -4.70 -42.06
CA LYS A 24 -27.87 -4.56 -43.50
C LYS A 24 -28.19 -3.16 -44.05
N GLU A 25 -29.16 -2.45 -43.45
CA GLU A 25 -29.48 -1.06 -43.80
C GLU A 25 -28.39 -0.06 -43.36
N GLU A 26 -27.70 -0.32 -42.23
CA GLU A 26 -26.55 0.49 -41.79
C GLU A 26 -25.29 0.26 -42.65
N GLY A 27 -25.05 -0.98 -43.09
CA GLY A 27 -24.11 -1.30 -44.18
C GLY A 27 -22.60 -1.32 -43.84
N GLU A 28 -22.20 -1.13 -42.59
CA GLU A 28 -20.79 -1.09 -42.16
C GLU A 28 -20.32 -2.36 -41.43
N ASP A 29 -19.10 -2.84 -41.72
CA ASP A 29 -18.52 -4.02 -41.07
C ASP A 29 -18.30 -3.80 -39.55
N GLY A 30 -18.77 -4.75 -38.75
CA GLY A 30 -18.73 -4.69 -37.29
C GLY A 30 -19.86 -3.85 -36.67
N VAL A 31 -20.85 -3.38 -37.44
CA VAL A 31 -22.08 -2.82 -36.87
C VAL A 31 -22.84 -3.89 -36.10
N PHE A 32 -23.34 -3.55 -34.91
CA PHE A 32 -23.98 -4.53 -34.03
C PHE A 32 -25.19 -3.98 -33.26
N LEU A 33 -26.03 -4.90 -32.80
CA LEU A 33 -27.11 -4.65 -31.85
C LEU A 33 -27.30 -5.84 -30.91
N VAL A 34 -27.96 -5.61 -29.77
CA VAL A 34 -28.39 -6.68 -28.85
C VAL A 34 -29.90 -6.69 -28.74
N ARG A 35 -30.49 -7.88 -28.76
CA ARG A 35 -31.93 -8.11 -28.63
C ARG A 35 -32.22 -9.23 -27.64
N GLU A 36 -33.46 -9.36 -27.19
CA GLU A 36 -33.89 -10.50 -26.39
C GLU A 36 -33.90 -11.79 -27.21
N SER A 37 -33.65 -12.91 -26.54
CA SER A 37 -33.83 -14.23 -27.15
C SER A 37 -35.31 -14.58 -27.26
N ASN A 38 -35.72 -15.06 -28.44
CA ASN A 38 -37.09 -15.54 -28.66
C ASN A 38 -37.27 -17.01 -28.24
N THR A 39 -36.17 -17.75 -28.11
CA THR A 39 -36.17 -19.18 -27.80
C THR A 39 -35.91 -19.46 -26.32
N SER A 40 -35.23 -18.54 -25.62
CA SER A 40 -34.79 -18.72 -24.24
C SER A 40 -35.14 -17.47 -23.42
N PRO A 41 -36.22 -17.50 -22.62
CA PRO A 41 -36.62 -16.35 -21.79
C PRO A 41 -35.51 -15.93 -20.82
N GLY A 42 -35.15 -14.65 -20.79
CA GLY A 42 -34.10 -14.09 -19.92
C GLY A 42 -32.70 -14.02 -20.56
N ASP A 43 -32.49 -14.71 -21.68
CA ASP A 43 -31.28 -14.60 -22.48
C ASP A 43 -31.37 -13.47 -23.51
N TYR A 44 -30.22 -13.07 -24.02
CA TYR A 44 -30.08 -12.07 -25.07
C TYR A 44 -29.41 -12.66 -26.31
N VAL A 45 -29.36 -11.91 -27.41
CA VAL A 45 -28.66 -12.26 -28.65
C VAL A 45 -27.91 -11.05 -29.15
N LEU A 46 -26.59 -11.17 -29.28
CA LEU A 46 -25.74 -10.21 -29.99
C LEU A 46 -25.83 -10.52 -31.48
N SER A 47 -26.16 -9.52 -32.30
CA SER A 47 -26.20 -9.64 -33.76
C SER A 47 -25.18 -8.66 -34.36
N VAL A 48 -24.29 -9.14 -35.21
CA VAL A 48 -23.19 -8.34 -35.80
C VAL A 48 -23.12 -8.57 -37.31
N LEU A 49 -22.93 -7.50 -38.09
CA LEU A 49 -22.68 -7.59 -39.53
C LEU A 49 -21.18 -7.83 -39.76
N HIS A 50 -20.85 -8.87 -40.51
CA HIS A 50 -19.49 -9.12 -40.97
C HIS A 50 -19.47 -9.60 -42.43
N GLN A 51 -18.70 -8.92 -43.29
CA GLN A 51 -18.53 -9.24 -44.71
C GLN A 51 -19.85 -9.41 -45.48
N GLY A 52 -20.86 -8.60 -45.15
CA GLY A 52 -22.18 -8.61 -45.80
C GLY A 52 -23.17 -9.63 -45.23
N GLU A 53 -22.73 -10.49 -44.31
CA GLU A 53 -23.56 -11.47 -43.62
C GLU A 53 -23.77 -11.10 -42.15
N VAL A 54 -24.94 -11.43 -41.59
CA VAL A 54 -25.24 -11.14 -40.19
C VAL A 54 -25.07 -12.40 -39.35
N VAL A 55 -24.21 -12.30 -38.35
CA VAL A 55 -23.90 -13.40 -37.43
C VAL A 55 -24.57 -13.14 -36.08
N HIS A 56 -25.21 -14.18 -35.53
CA HIS A 56 -25.93 -14.10 -34.27
C HIS A 56 -25.27 -14.98 -33.20
N TYR A 57 -25.03 -14.38 -32.05
CA TYR A 57 -24.42 -15.00 -30.89
C TYR A 57 -25.41 -15.02 -29.73
N GLN A 58 -25.71 -16.21 -29.23
CA GLN A 58 -26.57 -16.36 -28.05
C GLN A 58 -25.82 -15.85 -26.83
N ILE A 59 -26.40 -14.87 -26.13
CA ILE A 59 -25.91 -14.40 -24.84
C ILE A 59 -26.73 -15.10 -23.76
N ARG A 60 -26.09 -16.04 -23.04
CA ARG A 60 -26.72 -16.75 -21.92
C ARG A 60 -26.63 -15.93 -20.64
N ARG A 61 -27.74 -15.81 -19.93
CA ARG A 61 -27.78 -15.27 -18.57
C ARG A 61 -27.51 -16.40 -17.58
N HIS A 62 -26.55 -16.19 -16.68
CA HIS A 62 -26.15 -17.17 -15.67
C HIS A 62 -26.73 -16.80 -14.31
N GLY A 63 -27.77 -17.52 -13.90
CA GLY A 63 -28.43 -17.31 -12.61
C GLY A 63 -29.27 -16.04 -12.53
N GLU A 64 -29.65 -15.65 -11.31
CA GLU A 64 -30.46 -14.46 -11.07
C GLU A 64 -29.63 -13.16 -11.04
N ASP A 65 -28.32 -13.29 -10.84
CA ASP A 65 -27.37 -12.19 -10.88
C ASP A 65 -27.09 -11.74 -12.33
N ALA A 66 -26.61 -10.52 -12.53
CA ALA A 66 -26.40 -9.92 -13.84
C ALA A 66 -25.17 -10.48 -14.58
N PHE A 67 -24.94 -11.78 -14.59
CA PHE A 67 -23.83 -12.41 -15.29
C PHE A 67 -24.25 -12.93 -16.66
N PHE A 68 -23.46 -12.59 -17.68
CA PHE A 68 -23.75 -12.90 -19.07
C PHE A 68 -22.53 -13.53 -19.74
N SER A 69 -22.76 -14.45 -20.66
CA SER A 69 -21.69 -14.97 -21.52
C SER A 69 -22.20 -15.25 -22.93
N ILE A 70 -21.33 -15.12 -23.93
CA ILE A 70 -21.59 -15.63 -25.28
C ILE A 70 -21.01 -17.04 -25.42
N GLU A 71 -19.83 -17.26 -24.84
CA GLU A 71 -19.13 -18.54 -24.79
C GLU A 71 -19.20 -19.10 -23.35
N GLU A 72 -19.19 -20.43 -23.19
CA GLU A 72 -19.42 -21.09 -21.88
C GLU A 72 -18.34 -20.78 -20.82
N HIS A 73 -17.16 -20.29 -21.21
CA HIS A 73 -16.05 -19.99 -20.31
C HIS A 73 -15.84 -18.50 -19.99
N THR A 74 -16.55 -17.58 -20.66
CA THR A 74 -16.35 -16.12 -20.50
C THR A 74 -17.57 -15.48 -19.86
N THR A 75 -17.78 -15.75 -18.57
CA THR A 75 -18.88 -15.19 -17.80
C THR A 75 -18.50 -13.82 -17.25
N VAL A 76 -19.19 -12.79 -17.72
CA VAL A 76 -18.91 -11.39 -17.40
C VAL A 76 -20.08 -10.81 -16.60
N HIS A 77 -19.78 -10.10 -15.52
CA HIS A 77 -20.80 -9.34 -14.80
C HIS A 77 -21.20 -8.14 -15.67
N GLY A 78 -22.50 -7.93 -15.88
CA GLY A 78 -23.11 -6.88 -16.69
C GLY A 78 -23.00 -7.08 -18.20
N LEU A 79 -24.14 -6.95 -18.88
CA LEU A 79 -24.27 -6.97 -20.33
C LEU A 79 -23.50 -5.80 -20.96
N ASP A 80 -23.41 -4.68 -20.26
CA ASP A 80 -22.61 -3.51 -20.63
C ASP A 80 -21.11 -3.80 -20.67
N THR A 81 -20.59 -4.51 -19.67
CA THR A 81 -19.18 -4.92 -19.63
C THR A 81 -18.89 -6.01 -20.65
N LEU A 82 -19.84 -6.93 -20.90
CA LEU A 82 -19.73 -7.93 -21.96
C LEU A 82 -19.60 -7.26 -23.34
N ILE A 83 -20.45 -6.28 -23.66
CA ILE A 83 -20.35 -5.54 -24.92
C ILE A 83 -19.03 -4.75 -24.99
N GLN A 84 -18.63 -4.09 -23.91
CA GLN A 84 -17.36 -3.34 -23.90
C GLN A 84 -16.14 -4.25 -24.12
N HIS A 85 -16.15 -5.47 -23.59
CA HIS A 85 -15.13 -6.49 -23.85
C HIS A 85 -14.99 -6.80 -25.35
N TYR A 86 -16.10 -7.09 -26.02
CA TYR A 86 -16.11 -7.42 -27.45
C TYR A 86 -15.94 -6.22 -28.40
N ARG A 87 -16.00 -4.99 -27.88
CA ARG A 87 -15.59 -3.78 -28.61
C ARG A 87 -14.07 -3.57 -28.59
N GLY A 88 -13.40 -4.01 -27.51
CA GLY A 88 -11.95 -3.90 -27.38
C GLY A 88 -11.21 -4.90 -28.27
N ASP A 89 -11.69 -6.14 -28.32
CA ASP A 89 -11.16 -7.22 -29.16
C ASP A 89 -12.30 -8.15 -29.60
N SER A 90 -12.13 -8.89 -30.69
CA SER A 90 -13.17 -9.80 -31.18
C SER A 90 -13.31 -11.06 -30.32
N ASN A 91 -12.25 -11.53 -29.66
CA ASN A 91 -12.25 -12.61 -28.65
C ASN A 91 -13.21 -13.78 -28.94
N GLY A 92 -13.19 -14.30 -30.17
CA GLY A 92 -14.05 -15.42 -30.62
C GLY A 92 -15.23 -15.02 -31.51
N LEU A 93 -15.58 -13.73 -31.58
CA LEU A 93 -16.52 -13.20 -32.57
C LEU A 93 -15.87 -13.07 -33.96
N VAL A 94 -16.71 -13.07 -35.00
CA VAL A 94 -16.27 -12.91 -36.41
C VAL A 94 -15.53 -11.60 -36.65
N THR A 95 -15.87 -10.55 -35.92
CA THR A 95 -15.21 -9.25 -35.95
C THR A 95 -15.41 -8.53 -34.62
N ARG A 96 -14.57 -7.55 -34.31
CA ARG A 96 -14.77 -6.70 -33.13
C ARG A 96 -16.00 -5.82 -33.34
N LEU A 97 -16.68 -5.50 -32.24
CA LEU A 97 -17.84 -4.62 -32.26
C LEU A 97 -17.39 -3.17 -32.48
N SER A 98 -17.61 -2.63 -33.68
CA SER A 98 -17.11 -1.31 -34.08
C SER A 98 -18.18 -0.24 -33.88
N VAL A 99 -19.31 -0.39 -34.58
CA VAL A 99 -20.35 0.62 -34.73
C VAL A 99 -21.65 0.16 -34.06
N VAL A 100 -22.31 1.05 -33.34
CA VAL A 100 -23.58 0.76 -32.67
C VAL A 100 -24.73 1.00 -33.63
N CYS A 101 -25.56 -0.01 -33.89
CA CYS A 101 -26.88 0.18 -34.49
C CYS A 101 -27.81 0.76 -33.42
N LYS A 102 -28.17 2.03 -33.58
CA LYS A 102 -28.83 2.82 -32.53
C LYS A 102 -30.19 2.24 -32.14
N GLY A 103 -30.38 2.05 -30.84
CA GLY A 103 -31.61 1.61 -30.22
C GLY A 103 -31.87 2.34 -28.90
N GLN A 104 -32.30 1.58 -27.88
CA GLN A 104 -32.52 2.03 -26.51
C GLN A 104 -31.43 1.46 -25.58
N PRO A 105 -31.31 1.92 -24.32
CA PRO A 105 -30.33 1.37 -23.39
C PRO A 105 -30.79 0.00 -22.82
N PRO A 106 -29.86 -0.90 -22.42
CA PRO A 106 -30.20 -2.24 -21.94
C PRO A 106 -30.96 -2.22 -20.60
N PRO A 107 -31.72 -3.26 -20.22
CA PRO A 107 -32.44 -3.32 -18.95
C PRO A 107 -31.53 -3.09 -17.73
N HIS A 108 -32.05 -2.49 -16.66
CA HIS A 108 -31.23 -2.13 -15.47
C HIS A 108 -30.69 -3.35 -14.70
N GLU A 109 -31.45 -4.44 -14.70
CA GLU A 109 -31.06 -5.71 -14.09
C GLU A 109 -29.91 -6.42 -14.80
N SER A 110 -29.54 -5.96 -16.01
CA SER A 110 -28.48 -6.57 -16.81
C SER A 110 -27.18 -5.76 -16.80
N ARG A 111 -26.94 -4.86 -15.85
CA ARG A 111 -25.76 -3.95 -15.83
C ARG A 111 -24.85 -4.15 -14.60
N THR A 112 -23.55 -3.84 -14.72
CA THR A 112 -22.55 -4.01 -13.63
C THR A 112 -22.74 -3.12 -12.41
N GLN A 113 -23.13 -1.87 -12.61
CA GLN A 113 -23.32 -0.89 -11.53
C GLN A 113 -24.83 -0.78 -11.27
N GLY A 114 -25.29 -1.43 -10.20
CA GLY A 114 -26.72 -1.52 -9.88
C GLY A 114 -27.30 -0.22 -9.32
N THR A 115 -28.41 0.23 -9.88
CA THR A 115 -29.30 1.23 -9.28
C THR A 115 -30.05 0.59 -8.10
N THR A 116 -29.69 0.93 -6.86
CA THR A 116 -30.40 0.71 -5.57
C THR A 116 -31.25 -0.57 -5.39
N ASN A 117 -30.71 -1.58 -4.69
CA ASN A 117 -31.44 -2.83 -4.36
C ASN A 117 -32.67 -2.61 -3.44
N LEU A 118 -33.49 -3.66 -3.26
CA LEU A 118 -34.74 -3.58 -2.50
C LEU A 118 -34.52 -3.27 -1.01
N LEU A 119 -33.44 -3.79 -0.40
CA LEU A 119 -33.11 -3.51 1.00
C LEU A 119 -32.73 -2.03 1.19
N HIS A 120 -31.98 -1.45 0.26
CA HIS A 120 -31.66 -0.02 0.25
C HIS A 120 -32.92 0.83 0.12
N ARG A 121 -33.82 0.49 -0.82
CA ARG A 121 -35.09 1.22 -1.01
C ARG A 121 -36.01 1.13 0.21
N ALA A 122 -36.17 -0.08 0.77
CA ALA A 122 -36.99 -0.28 1.97
C ALA A 122 -36.40 0.47 3.19
N THR A 123 -35.07 0.47 3.32
CA THR A 123 -34.36 1.21 4.38
C THR A 123 -34.52 2.72 4.21
N GLU A 124 -34.35 3.24 2.99
CA GLU A 124 -34.53 4.67 2.68
C GLU A 124 -35.97 5.12 2.92
N ALA A 125 -36.94 4.31 2.49
CA ALA A 125 -38.37 4.54 2.72
C ALA A 125 -38.77 4.43 4.21
N GLY A 126 -37.95 3.80 5.05
CA GLY A 126 -38.24 3.61 6.48
C GLY A 126 -39.22 2.46 6.75
N ASP A 127 -39.39 1.52 5.81
CA ASP A 127 -40.31 0.39 5.98
C ASP A 127 -39.68 -0.74 6.79
N PHE A 128 -39.85 -0.66 8.12
CA PHE A 128 -39.32 -1.65 9.05
C PHE A 128 -39.85 -3.07 8.81
N ASN A 129 -41.11 -3.23 8.41
CA ASN A 129 -41.72 -4.55 8.25
C ASN A 129 -41.09 -5.29 7.07
N ILE A 130 -40.93 -4.58 5.95
CA ILE A 130 -40.25 -5.12 4.76
C ILE A 130 -38.80 -5.45 5.10
N VAL A 131 -38.06 -4.53 5.73
CA VAL A 131 -36.66 -4.78 6.11
C VAL A 131 -36.53 -5.98 7.06
N SER A 132 -37.38 -6.07 8.08
CA SER A 132 -37.35 -7.16 9.06
C SER A 132 -37.67 -8.51 8.42
N GLN A 133 -38.68 -8.58 7.55
CA GLN A 133 -39.03 -9.81 6.82
C GLN A 133 -37.92 -10.22 5.85
N MET A 134 -37.34 -9.27 5.11
CA MET A 134 -36.22 -9.54 4.20
C MET A 134 -35.02 -10.12 4.95
N LEU A 135 -34.64 -9.52 6.08
CA LEU A 135 -33.53 -10.02 6.89
C LEU A 135 -33.83 -11.39 7.53
N ALA A 136 -35.09 -11.64 7.92
CA ALA A 136 -35.51 -12.93 8.49
C ALA A 136 -35.53 -14.08 7.47
N CYS A 137 -35.88 -13.79 6.20
CA CYS A 137 -35.89 -14.78 5.13
C CYS A 137 -34.50 -15.04 4.49
N GLY A 138 -33.43 -14.46 5.05
CA GLY A 138 -32.06 -14.67 4.55
C GLY A 138 -31.75 -13.90 3.26
N TYR A 139 -32.20 -12.65 3.15
CA TYR A 139 -31.93 -11.80 1.97
C TYR A 139 -30.42 -11.75 1.60
N ARG A 140 -30.17 -11.87 0.29
CA ARG A 140 -28.93 -12.36 -0.35
C ARG A 140 -27.62 -11.60 -0.09
N SER A 141 -27.62 -10.44 0.54
CA SER A 141 -26.43 -9.83 1.15
C SER A 141 -26.81 -8.59 1.95
N ARG A 142 -26.69 -8.66 3.28
CA ARG A 142 -26.95 -7.52 4.20
C ARG A 142 -25.94 -6.38 4.05
N ASP A 143 -24.80 -6.66 3.44
CA ASP A 143 -23.68 -5.74 3.19
C ASP A 143 -23.56 -5.34 1.71
N ALA A 144 -24.60 -5.59 0.90
CA ALA A 144 -24.64 -5.16 -0.50
C ALA A 144 -24.42 -3.65 -0.61
N LYS A 145 -23.71 -3.21 -1.65
CA LYS A 145 -23.42 -1.80 -1.91
C LYS A 145 -24.27 -1.26 -3.07
N ASN A 146 -24.72 -0.01 -2.97
CA ASN A 146 -25.34 0.72 -4.07
C ASN A 146 -24.27 1.42 -4.95
N GLN A 147 -24.71 2.20 -5.95
CA GLN A 147 -23.84 2.98 -6.85
C GLN A 147 -22.84 3.93 -6.14
N ASP A 148 -23.16 4.36 -4.92
CA ASP A 148 -22.32 5.24 -4.10
C ASP A 148 -21.40 4.46 -3.15
N GLY A 149 -21.39 3.13 -3.25
CA GLY A 149 -20.66 2.24 -2.35
C GLY A 149 -21.30 2.09 -0.96
N GLN A 150 -22.51 2.60 -0.77
CA GLN A 150 -23.22 2.60 0.50
C GLN A 150 -23.96 1.28 0.75
N THR A 151 -23.95 0.83 1.99
CA THR A 151 -24.74 -0.31 2.49
C THR A 151 -26.07 0.17 3.09
N ALA A 152 -26.98 -0.75 3.39
CA ALA A 152 -28.22 -0.42 4.12
C ALA A 152 -27.94 0.27 5.47
N VAL A 153 -26.84 -0.07 6.15
CA VAL A 153 -26.41 0.60 7.39
C VAL A 153 -26.06 2.07 7.14
N HIS A 154 -25.40 2.41 6.01
CA HIS A 154 -25.12 3.80 5.64
C HIS A 154 -26.42 4.58 5.43
N ILE A 155 -27.39 3.99 4.71
CA ILE A 155 -28.67 4.64 4.44
C ILE A 155 -29.45 4.85 5.74
N ALA A 156 -29.56 3.83 6.59
CA ALA A 156 -30.25 3.93 7.88
C ALA A 156 -29.60 4.98 8.79
N ALA A 157 -28.27 5.01 8.83
CA ALA A 157 -27.50 5.98 9.62
C ALA A 157 -27.64 7.41 9.09
N ARG A 158 -27.57 7.60 7.76
CA ARG A 158 -27.78 8.90 7.10
C ARG A 158 -29.20 9.43 7.30
N ALA A 159 -30.20 8.54 7.31
CA ALA A 159 -31.61 8.91 7.44
C ALA A 159 -32.15 8.89 8.89
N GLY A 160 -31.34 8.52 9.89
CA GLY A 160 -31.76 8.46 11.29
C GLY A 160 -32.83 7.40 11.58
N ARG A 161 -32.77 6.24 10.91
CA ARG A 161 -33.75 5.15 11.06
C ARG A 161 -33.32 4.17 12.15
N ASP A 162 -33.43 4.58 13.41
CA ASP A 162 -32.91 3.81 14.56
C ASP A 162 -33.47 2.39 14.69
N ASN A 163 -34.77 2.21 14.42
CA ASN A 163 -35.42 0.89 14.46
C ASN A 163 -34.88 -0.07 13.39
N ILE A 164 -34.71 0.42 12.16
CA ILE A 164 -34.14 -0.35 11.05
C ILE A 164 -32.65 -0.60 11.28
N LEU A 165 -31.93 0.41 11.76
CA LEU A 165 -30.52 0.29 12.08
C LEU A 165 -30.27 -0.75 13.18
N ALA A 166 -31.07 -0.73 14.25
CA ALA A 166 -31.02 -1.75 15.30
C ALA A 166 -31.26 -3.14 14.72
N LYS A 167 -32.25 -3.30 13.85
CA LYS A 167 -32.55 -4.58 13.20
C LYS A 167 -31.43 -5.06 12.28
N LEU A 168 -30.79 -4.16 11.54
CA LEU A 168 -29.62 -4.46 10.69
C LEU A 168 -28.44 -4.94 11.55
N ILE A 169 -28.15 -4.27 12.67
CA ILE A 169 -27.09 -4.64 13.63
C ILE A 169 -27.39 -6.00 14.28
N GLU A 170 -28.62 -6.22 14.76
CA GLU A 170 -29.06 -7.50 15.33
C GLU A 170 -28.95 -8.65 14.31
N SER A 171 -29.18 -8.32 13.05
CA SER A 171 -29.01 -9.24 11.93
C SER A 171 -27.55 -9.34 11.49
N GLY A 172 -26.56 -8.82 12.23
CA GLY A 172 -25.13 -8.97 11.95
C GLY A 172 -24.63 -8.21 10.73
N ALA A 173 -25.25 -7.09 10.34
CA ALA A 173 -24.72 -6.21 9.29
C ALA A 173 -23.41 -5.54 9.74
N THR A 174 -22.47 -5.37 8.82
CA THR A 174 -21.19 -4.75 9.10
C THR A 174 -21.32 -3.23 9.26
N VAL A 175 -20.86 -2.69 10.39
CA VAL A 175 -21.01 -1.27 10.74
C VAL A 175 -19.78 -0.45 10.36
N ASN A 176 -18.59 -1.04 10.45
CA ASN A 176 -17.31 -0.36 10.24
C ASN A 176 -16.84 -0.40 8.78
N VAL A 177 -17.71 0.02 7.84
CA VAL A 177 -17.44 -0.01 6.39
C VAL A 177 -17.32 1.41 5.85
N ARG A 178 -16.49 1.61 4.81
CA ARG A 178 -16.42 2.85 4.03
C ARG A 178 -17.19 2.74 2.71
N ASP A 179 -17.87 3.81 2.33
CA ASP A 179 -18.48 3.98 1.00
C ASP A 179 -17.43 4.42 -0.05
N SER A 180 -17.87 4.69 -1.29
CA SER A 180 -16.97 5.09 -2.38
C SER A 180 -16.33 6.46 -2.17
N PHE A 181 -16.87 7.27 -1.26
CA PHE A 181 -16.32 8.57 -0.87
C PHE A 181 -15.41 8.46 0.36
N GLY A 182 -15.32 7.29 0.99
CA GLY A 182 -14.50 7.04 2.17
C GLY A 182 -15.18 7.35 3.50
N TYR A 183 -16.48 7.66 3.51
CA TYR A 183 -17.26 7.91 4.73
C TYR A 183 -17.79 6.60 5.31
N THR A 184 -17.93 6.58 6.63
CA THR A 184 -18.54 5.45 7.36
C THR A 184 -19.95 5.83 7.82
N PRO A 185 -20.82 4.87 8.20
CA PRO A 185 -22.15 5.18 8.71
C PRO A 185 -22.12 6.18 9.88
N LEU A 186 -21.12 6.08 10.76
CA LEU A 186 -20.96 6.96 11.91
C LEU A 186 -20.65 8.41 11.49
N HIS A 187 -19.88 8.63 10.41
CA HIS A 187 -19.68 9.97 9.84
C HIS A 187 -21.02 10.58 9.42
N TYR A 188 -21.87 9.83 8.73
CA TYR A 188 -23.19 10.33 8.31
C TYR A 188 -24.10 10.71 9.48
N THR A 189 -24.09 9.96 10.58
CA THR A 189 -24.85 10.36 11.79
C THR A 189 -24.36 11.68 12.35
N CYS A 190 -23.04 11.89 12.37
CA CYS A 190 -22.42 13.11 12.86
C CYS A 190 -22.66 14.28 11.92
N GLN A 191 -22.62 14.08 10.60
CA GLN A 191 -22.88 15.12 9.60
C GLN A 191 -24.33 15.63 9.63
N ASN A 192 -25.28 14.75 9.96
CA ASN A 192 -26.72 15.02 9.96
C ASN A 192 -27.31 15.31 11.35
N ASN A 193 -26.46 15.43 12.39
CA ASN A 193 -26.87 15.69 13.78
C ASN A 193 -27.85 14.67 14.35
N LEU A 194 -27.50 13.38 14.29
CA LEU A 194 -28.35 12.27 14.73
C LEU A 194 -27.80 11.59 16.00
N PRO A 195 -27.88 12.23 17.18
CA PRO A 195 -27.22 11.75 18.41
C PRO A 195 -27.72 10.38 18.88
N SER A 196 -29.02 10.09 18.76
CA SER A 196 -29.59 8.77 19.10
C SER A 196 -29.05 7.66 18.21
N THR A 197 -28.94 7.92 16.90
CA THR A 197 -28.36 7.00 15.91
C THR A 197 -26.86 6.83 16.13
N THR A 198 -26.14 7.90 16.48
CA THR A 198 -24.71 7.86 16.87
C THR A 198 -24.50 6.97 18.10
N GLU A 199 -25.29 7.14 19.17
CA GLU A 199 -25.22 6.31 20.37
C GLU A 199 -25.50 4.84 20.03
N LEU A 200 -26.55 4.57 19.24
CA LEU A 200 -26.93 3.22 18.81
C LEU A 200 -25.81 2.51 18.03
N LEU A 201 -25.18 3.18 17.07
CA LEU A 201 -24.06 2.62 16.30
C LEU A 201 -22.88 2.23 17.18
N ILE A 202 -22.55 3.05 18.18
CA ILE A 202 -21.40 2.80 19.06
C ILE A 202 -21.74 1.72 20.09
N THR A 203 -22.88 1.83 20.78
CA THR A 203 -23.21 0.94 21.91
C THR A 203 -23.68 -0.44 21.47
N LYS A 204 -24.44 -0.55 20.37
CA LYS A 204 -24.94 -1.83 19.85
C LYS A 204 -24.14 -2.35 18.66
N GLY A 205 -23.71 -1.44 17.78
CA GLY A 205 -22.97 -1.79 16.55
C GLY A 205 -21.46 -1.89 16.71
N ASN A 206 -20.92 -1.52 17.89
CA ASN A 206 -19.48 -1.44 18.16
C ASN A 206 -18.73 -0.61 17.09
N ALA A 207 -19.36 0.49 16.67
CA ALA A 207 -18.82 1.39 15.67
C ALA A 207 -17.54 2.06 16.17
N ASN A 208 -16.50 2.05 15.35
CA ASN A 208 -15.23 2.69 15.67
C ASN A 208 -15.29 4.19 15.33
N TYR A 209 -15.37 5.02 16.38
CA TYR A 209 -15.38 6.49 16.29
C TYR A 209 -14.04 7.12 15.89
N GLN A 210 -12.97 6.33 15.76
CA GLN A 210 -11.66 6.79 15.26
C GLN A 210 -11.41 6.42 13.79
N MET A 211 -12.36 5.77 13.11
CA MET A 211 -12.20 5.54 11.68
C MET A 211 -12.12 6.85 10.92
N ARG A 212 -11.08 6.98 10.10
CA ARG A 212 -10.76 8.19 9.35
C ARG A 212 -11.38 8.17 7.96
N HIS A 213 -11.93 9.29 7.52
CA HIS A 213 -12.25 9.59 6.13
C HIS A 213 -10.95 9.69 5.33
N ALA A 214 -10.79 8.86 4.28
CA ALA A 214 -9.49 8.64 3.63
C ALA A 214 -8.85 9.92 3.03
N PRO A 215 -9.57 10.81 2.33
CA PRO A 215 -8.97 12.02 1.74
C PRO A 215 -8.53 13.09 2.74
N THR A 216 -9.18 13.19 3.91
CA THR A 216 -8.94 14.32 4.85
C THR A 216 -8.42 13.89 6.21
N GLY A 217 -8.43 12.59 6.51
CA GLY A 217 -8.12 12.06 7.84
C GLY A 217 -9.15 12.39 8.91
N LYS A 218 -10.30 12.99 8.57
CA LYS A 218 -11.33 13.37 9.55
C LYS A 218 -11.95 12.13 10.19
N VAL A 219 -12.16 12.17 11.50
CA VAL A 219 -13.00 11.22 12.23
C VAL A 219 -14.40 11.82 12.45
N PRO A 220 -15.44 11.03 12.79
CA PRO A 220 -16.81 11.54 12.98
C PRO A 220 -16.93 12.75 13.93
N LEU A 221 -16.08 12.85 14.96
CA LEU A 221 -16.05 14.01 15.87
C LEU A 221 -15.68 15.32 15.14
N HIS A 222 -14.82 15.27 14.13
CA HIS A 222 -14.50 16.44 13.29
C HIS A 222 -15.71 16.89 12.48
N ASP A 223 -16.47 15.95 11.91
CA ASP A 223 -17.65 16.27 11.11
C ASP A 223 -18.74 16.92 11.98
N ALA A 224 -18.93 16.43 13.21
CA ALA A 224 -19.85 17.04 14.17
C ALA A 224 -19.38 18.46 14.55
N ALA A 225 -18.09 18.63 14.86
CA ALA A 225 -17.53 19.91 15.27
C ALA A 225 -17.51 20.96 14.14
N GLN A 226 -17.14 20.57 12.93
CA GLN A 226 -17.14 21.41 11.74
C GLN A 226 -18.53 21.93 11.39
N ARG A 227 -19.60 21.20 11.75
CA ARG A 227 -20.99 21.55 11.42
C ARG A 227 -21.78 22.09 12.60
N GLY A 228 -21.17 22.23 13.77
CA GLY A 228 -21.82 22.79 14.97
C GLY A 228 -22.76 21.83 15.69
N HIS A 229 -22.64 20.53 15.46
CA HIS A 229 -23.57 19.50 15.96
C HIS A 229 -23.23 19.09 17.39
N ILE A 230 -23.56 19.97 18.34
CA ILE A 230 -23.18 19.86 19.76
C ILE A 230 -23.67 18.59 20.45
N GLU A 231 -24.87 18.10 20.11
CA GLU A 231 -25.42 16.90 20.73
C GLU A 231 -24.68 15.63 20.31
N CYS A 232 -24.27 15.52 19.04
CA CYS A 232 -23.38 14.45 18.59
C CYS A 232 -22.01 14.51 19.28
N ILE A 233 -21.45 15.70 19.49
CA ILE A 233 -20.19 15.88 20.25
C ILE A 233 -20.36 15.37 21.67
N LYS A 234 -21.43 15.75 22.38
CA LYS A 234 -21.72 15.28 23.75
C LYS A 234 -21.82 13.76 23.81
N VAL A 235 -22.53 13.13 22.87
CA VAL A 235 -22.65 11.66 22.81
C VAL A 235 -21.30 11.00 22.59
N LEU A 236 -20.50 11.46 21.63
CA LEU A 236 -19.17 10.91 21.34
C LEU A 236 -18.24 11.00 22.56
N LEU A 237 -18.19 12.17 23.22
CA LEU A 237 -17.37 12.38 24.41
C LEU A 237 -17.85 11.54 25.60
N LYS A 238 -19.17 11.44 25.82
CA LYS A 238 -19.79 10.56 26.84
C LYS A 238 -19.40 9.10 26.63
N LEU A 239 -19.24 8.66 25.37
CA LEU A 239 -18.81 7.31 25.00
C LEU A 239 -17.29 7.17 24.90
N LYS A 240 -16.54 8.05 25.58
CA LYS A 240 -15.08 8.06 25.70
C LYS A 240 -14.31 8.28 24.39
N ALA A 241 -14.94 8.80 23.34
CA ALA A 241 -14.19 9.22 22.16
C ALA A 241 -13.15 10.29 22.55
N PRO A 242 -11.91 10.21 22.04
CA PRO A 242 -10.90 11.21 22.34
C PRO A 242 -11.34 12.57 21.83
N ALA A 243 -11.11 13.61 22.63
CA ALA A 243 -11.55 14.97 22.30
C ALA A 243 -10.65 15.65 21.24
N GLN A 244 -9.41 15.17 21.08
CA GLN A 244 -8.40 15.77 20.21
C GLN A 244 -7.77 14.80 19.20
N PRO A 245 -8.57 14.09 18.37
CA PRO A 245 -8.05 13.46 17.17
C PRO A 245 -7.53 14.54 16.20
N ARG A 246 -6.63 14.16 15.30
CA ARG A 246 -6.01 15.08 14.33
C ARG A 246 -6.39 14.73 12.91
N THR A 247 -6.69 15.69 12.04
CA THR A 247 -6.81 15.45 10.58
C THR A 247 -5.43 15.25 9.94
N LEU A 248 -5.37 14.97 8.63
CA LEU A 248 -4.10 14.99 7.88
C LEU A 248 -3.44 16.38 7.86
N ALA A 249 -4.22 17.44 8.06
CA ALA A 249 -3.73 18.81 8.20
C ALA A 249 -3.43 19.17 9.67
N HIS A 250 -3.45 18.19 10.57
CA HIS A 250 -3.27 18.34 12.01
C HIS A 250 -4.31 19.20 12.75
N ASP A 251 -5.45 19.51 12.14
CA ASP A 251 -6.56 20.20 12.81
C ASP A 251 -7.21 19.27 13.84
N THR A 252 -7.56 19.82 15.01
CA THR A 252 -8.43 19.14 15.99
C THR A 252 -9.90 19.47 15.74
N PRO A 253 -10.86 18.72 16.33
CA PRO A 253 -12.28 19.09 16.27
C PRO A 253 -12.53 20.49 16.84
N ALA A 254 -11.79 20.91 17.87
CA ALA A 254 -11.91 22.25 18.45
C ALA A 254 -11.46 23.32 17.44
N ASP A 255 -10.38 23.08 16.69
CA ASP A 255 -9.90 24.01 15.66
C ASP A 255 -10.94 24.18 14.54
N LEU A 256 -11.55 23.07 14.10
CA LEU A 256 -12.64 23.13 13.12
C LEU A 256 -13.87 23.87 13.66
N ALA A 257 -14.30 23.58 14.89
CA ALA A 257 -15.42 24.30 15.50
C ALA A 257 -15.14 25.81 15.58
N LYS A 258 -13.91 26.20 15.94
CA LYS A 258 -13.49 27.60 16.00
C LYS A 258 -13.45 28.24 14.60
N HIS A 259 -12.85 27.56 13.63
CA HIS A 259 -12.69 28.07 12.26
C HIS A 259 -14.04 28.34 11.59
N TYR A 260 -15.03 27.47 11.83
CA TYR A 260 -16.38 27.61 11.28
C TYR A 260 -17.35 28.40 12.19
N GLY A 261 -16.87 29.00 13.29
CA GLY A 261 -17.65 29.92 14.13
C GLY A 261 -18.54 29.28 15.20
N TYR A 262 -18.45 27.97 15.42
CA TYR A 262 -19.24 27.24 16.41
C TYR A 262 -18.62 27.35 17.81
N THR A 263 -18.84 28.50 18.44
CA THR A 263 -18.22 28.87 19.73
C THR A 263 -18.59 27.92 20.87
N GLU A 264 -19.85 27.47 20.97
CA GLU A 264 -20.28 26.52 22.00
C GLU A 264 -19.59 25.17 21.86
N CYS A 265 -19.48 24.65 20.63
CA CYS A 265 -18.76 23.40 20.34
C CYS A 265 -17.26 23.54 20.67
N TYR A 266 -16.65 24.67 20.29
CA TYR A 266 -15.26 24.97 20.63
C TYR A 266 -15.01 24.96 22.14
N GLN A 267 -15.87 25.67 22.90
CA GLN A 267 -15.75 25.72 24.36
C GLN A 267 -15.97 24.33 24.99
N LEU A 268 -16.96 23.58 24.52
CA LEU A 268 -17.24 22.22 24.98
C LEU A 268 -16.02 21.30 24.78
N LEU A 269 -15.43 21.30 23.58
CA LEU A 269 -14.28 20.45 23.24
C LEU A 269 -13.02 20.88 23.99
N LYS A 270 -12.76 22.19 24.10
CA LYS A 270 -11.57 22.72 24.76
C LYS A 270 -11.60 22.56 26.28
N ASN A 271 -12.77 22.68 26.88
CA ASN A 271 -12.95 22.57 28.33
C ASN A 271 -13.32 21.15 28.76
N HIS A 272 -13.40 20.19 27.82
CA HIS A 272 -13.68 18.80 28.16
C HIS A 272 -12.55 18.25 29.03
N GLN A 273 -12.91 17.84 30.25
CA GLN A 273 -11.99 17.16 31.14
C GLN A 273 -12.26 15.65 31.05
N PRO A 274 -11.28 14.86 30.60
CA PRO A 274 -11.43 13.42 30.57
C PRO A 274 -11.54 12.85 31.98
N ASP A 275 -12.24 11.72 32.11
CA ASP A 275 -12.28 10.96 33.35
C ASP A 275 -10.88 10.53 33.79
N ILE A 276 -10.71 10.35 35.12
CA ILE A 276 -9.47 9.85 35.71
C ILE A 276 -9.20 8.44 35.18
N PRO A 277 -8.00 8.17 34.62
CA PRO A 277 -7.67 6.85 34.10
C PRO A 277 -7.76 5.76 35.16
N SER A 278 -8.25 4.58 34.76
CA SER A 278 -8.35 3.40 35.64
C SER A 278 -7.00 2.70 35.89
N THR A 279 -5.98 3.01 35.09
CA THR A 279 -4.64 2.43 35.14
C THR A 279 -3.61 3.41 35.68
N SER A 280 -2.44 2.91 36.07
CA SER A 280 -1.34 3.70 36.62
C SER A 280 0.01 3.12 36.22
N LYS A 281 1.03 3.97 36.06
CA LYS A 281 2.42 3.57 35.72
C LYS A 281 2.96 2.40 36.53
N LYS A 282 2.58 2.25 37.80
CA LYS A 282 3.04 1.14 38.66
C LYS A 282 2.74 -0.25 38.11
N TYR A 283 1.77 -0.39 37.19
CA TYR A 283 1.36 -1.68 36.62
C TYR A 283 2.10 -2.07 35.34
N TRP A 284 2.72 -1.13 34.63
CA TRP A 284 3.23 -1.37 33.28
C TRP A 284 4.47 -0.55 32.90
N TYR A 285 4.95 0.36 33.75
CA TYR A 285 6.08 1.23 33.41
C TYR A 285 7.41 0.68 33.96
N HIS A 286 8.37 0.42 33.07
CA HIS A 286 9.64 -0.26 33.38
C HIS A 286 10.86 0.68 33.43
N GLY A 287 10.69 1.99 33.33
CA GLY A 287 11.83 2.92 33.29
C GLY A 287 12.64 2.75 32.02
N THR A 288 13.97 2.73 32.09
CA THR A 288 14.88 2.78 30.92
C THR A 288 15.20 1.42 30.30
N LEU A 289 14.25 0.47 30.35
CA LEU A 289 14.43 -0.86 29.77
C LEU A 289 14.77 -0.75 28.28
N ASN A 290 15.83 -1.45 27.84
CA ASN A 290 16.18 -1.48 26.43
C ASN A 290 15.19 -2.38 25.66
N ARG A 291 15.34 -2.40 24.33
CA ARG A 291 14.39 -3.08 23.45
C ARG A 291 14.39 -4.58 23.68
N GLU A 292 15.56 -5.19 23.67
CA GLU A 292 15.76 -6.63 23.80
C GLU A 292 15.30 -7.11 25.18
N GLU A 293 15.60 -6.36 26.24
CA GLU A 293 15.15 -6.62 27.61
C GLU A 293 13.62 -6.50 27.76
N ALA A 294 13.00 -5.55 27.07
CA ALA A 294 11.55 -5.40 27.07
C ALA A 294 10.86 -6.60 26.42
N VAL A 295 11.30 -7.00 25.23
CA VAL A 295 10.78 -8.18 24.53
C VAL A 295 10.95 -9.43 25.40
N LYS A 296 12.15 -9.64 25.94
CA LYS A 296 12.44 -10.76 26.83
C LYS A 296 11.55 -10.76 28.07
N THR A 297 11.26 -9.60 28.65
CA THR A 297 10.39 -9.47 29.82
C THR A 297 8.95 -9.85 29.50
N LEU A 298 8.43 -9.48 28.32
CA LEU A 298 7.10 -9.91 27.87
C LEU A 298 7.06 -11.44 27.65
N GLU A 299 8.06 -12.00 26.95
CA GLU A 299 8.13 -13.45 26.71
C GLU A 299 8.28 -14.26 28.00
N GLU A 300 9.11 -13.81 28.95
CA GLU A 300 9.25 -14.43 30.27
C GLU A 300 7.94 -14.39 31.05
N TYR A 301 7.22 -13.26 31.01
CA TYR A 301 5.93 -13.12 31.65
C TYR A 301 4.91 -14.12 31.06
N CYS A 302 4.84 -14.21 29.73
CA CYS A 302 3.96 -15.17 29.04
C CYS A 302 4.29 -16.61 29.42
N LYS A 303 5.58 -16.99 29.43
CA LYS A 303 6.04 -18.33 29.85
C LYS A 303 5.68 -18.64 31.31
N GLN A 304 5.90 -17.69 32.23
CA GLN A 304 5.63 -17.88 33.67
C GLN A 304 4.13 -18.02 33.97
N HIS A 305 3.29 -17.29 33.24
CA HIS A 305 1.83 -17.27 33.47
C HIS A 305 1.07 -18.22 32.53
N LYS A 306 1.79 -19.02 31.71
CA LYS A 306 1.23 -19.95 30.72
C LYS A 306 0.26 -19.27 29.74
N VAL A 307 0.63 -18.06 29.31
CA VAL A 307 -0.12 -17.26 28.34
C VAL A 307 0.45 -17.58 26.96
N GLU A 308 -0.28 -18.34 26.14
CA GLU A 308 0.17 -18.80 24.82
C GLU A 308 -0.88 -18.54 23.73
N GLY A 309 -0.43 -18.46 22.48
CA GLY A 309 -1.29 -18.20 21.32
C GLY A 309 -2.07 -16.89 21.48
N LYS A 310 -3.38 -16.93 21.21
CA LYS A 310 -4.26 -15.75 21.25
C LYS A 310 -4.36 -15.07 22.63
N ALA A 311 -4.03 -15.78 23.72
CA ALA A 311 -4.01 -15.18 25.05
C ALA A 311 -2.83 -14.20 25.25
N SER A 312 -1.78 -14.34 24.43
CA SER A 312 -0.60 -13.46 24.47
C SER A 312 -0.80 -12.15 23.69
N ASP A 313 -1.88 -12.06 22.90
CA ASP A 313 -2.21 -10.87 22.12
C ASP A 313 -2.59 -9.70 23.03
N GLY A 314 -1.90 -8.59 22.85
CA GLY A 314 -2.10 -7.38 23.64
C GLY A 314 -1.38 -7.38 24.98
N VAL A 315 -0.52 -8.36 25.29
CA VAL A 315 0.36 -8.30 26.47
C VAL A 315 1.39 -7.20 26.25
N PHE A 316 1.57 -6.27 27.20
CA PHE A 316 2.34 -5.06 26.96
C PHE A 316 3.07 -4.48 28.18
N LEU A 317 4.02 -3.59 27.91
CA LEU A 317 4.66 -2.71 28.89
C LEU A 317 5.05 -1.38 28.24
N VAL A 318 5.35 -0.37 29.05
CA VAL A 318 5.90 0.92 28.58
C VAL A 318 7.26 1.17 29.21
N ARG A 319 8.17 1.70 28.41
CA ARG A 319 9.54 2.07 28.82
C ARG A 319 9.89 3.47 28.34
N TYR A 320 10.87 4.08 28.97
CA TYR A 320 11.45 5.36 28.58
C TYR A 320 12.55 5.13 27.53
N SER A 321 12.57 5.96 26.50
CA SER A 321 13.62 5.91 25.47
C SER A 321 14.83 6.73 25.91
N GLU A 322 15.98 6.09 26.09
CA GLU A 322 17.25 6.81 26.33
C GLU A 322 17.78 7.49 25.06
N ARG A 323 17.44 6.97 23.87
CA ARG A 323 17.86 7.52 22.57
C ARG A 323 17.08 8.79 22.20
N HIS A 324 15.81 8.86 22.57
CA HIS A 324 14.93 10.00 22.26
C HIS A 324 14.55 10.73 23.53
N THR A 325 15.18 11.87 23.79
CA THR A 325 14.94 12.67 24.99
C THR A 325 13.46 13.04 25.13
N GLY A 326 12.80 12.58 26.19
CA GLY A 326 11.40 12.89 26.49
C GLY A 326 10.35 11.98 25.84
N ALA A 327 10.75 10.91 25.14
CA ALA A 327 9.82 9.95 24.53
C ALA A 327 9.70 8.64 25.32
N TYR A 328 8.52 8.01 25.23
CA TYR A 328 8.26 6.68 25.76
C TYR A 328 8.11 5.68 24.62
N VAL A 329 8.22 4.38 24.91
CA VAL A 329 7.98 3.31 23.95
C VAL A 329 6.99 2.33 24.57
N LEU A 330 5.89 2.07 23.87
CA LEU A 330 4.96 0.99 24.14
C LEU A 330 5.48 -0.26 23.46
N THR A 331 5.82 -1.29 24.23
CA THR A 331 6.20 -2.60 23.71
C THR A 331 5.07 -3.58 23.98
N MET A 332 4.56 -4.26 22.96
CA MET A 332 3.46 -5.23 23.08
C MET A 332 3.71 -6.49 22.26
N LEU A 333 3.00 -7.57 22.57
CA LEU A 333 2.93 -8.78 21.75
C LEU A 333 1.63 -8.79 20.95
N SER A 334 1.70 -9.18 19.68
CA SER A 334 0.56 -9.54 18.86
C SER A 334 0.95 -10.70 17.96
N GLU A 335 0.13 -11.74 17.92
CA GLU A 335 0.37 -12.99 17.21
C GLU A 335 1.75 -13.58 17.53
N ASN A 336 2.12 -13.51 18.82
CA ASN A 336 3.40 -13.98 19.34
C ASN A 336 4.64 -13.28 18.74
N SER A 337 4.47 -12.14 18.04
CA SER A 337 5.59 -11.28 17.66
C SER A 337 5.57 -9.97 18.46
N PRO A 338 6.74 -9.41 18.83
CA PRO A 338 6.77 -8.13 19.51
C PRO A 338 6.36 -7.00 18.58
N TYR A 339 6.06 -5.84 19.15
CA TYR A 339 5.87 -4.57 18.45
C TYR A 339 6.32 -3.45 19.37
N ASN A 340 6.93 -2.40 18.81
CA ASN A 340 7.40 -1.25 19.58
C ASN A 340 6.91 0.04 18.95
N PHE A 341 6.05 0.76 19.65
CA PHE A 341 5.47 2.02 19.21
C PHE A 341 6.06 3.17 20.01
N ILE A 342 6.59 4.18 19.30
CA ILE A 342 7.12 5.38 19.95
C ILE A 342 5.95 6.26 20.36
N ILE A 343 5.85 6.52 21.67
CA ILE A 343 4.95 7.52 22.23
C ILE A 343 5.70 8.85 22.24
N ARG A 344 5.30 9.74 21.32
CA ARG A 344 5.86 11.08 21.19
C ARG A 344 5.18 12.03 22.18
N LYS A 345 5.91 13.06 22.57
CA LYS A 345 5.40 14.16 23.40
C LYS A 345 5.54 15.47 22.64
N GLU A 346 4.42 16.16 22.45
CA GLU A 346 4.38 17.50 21.87
C GLU A 346 3.66 18.43 22.83
N ALA A 347 4.37 19.45 23.33
CA ALA A 347 3.91 20.28 24.45
C ALA A 347 3.44 19.44 25.66
N ASN A 348 2.14 19.43 25.93
CA ASN A 348 1.51 18.68 27.03
C ASN A 348 0.79 17.40 26.56
N TRP A 349 0.86 17.07 25.27
CA TRP A 349 0.14 15.96 24.66
C TRP A 349 1.06 14.78 24.36
N LEU A 350 0.51 13.58 24.51
CA LEU A 350 1.13 12.30 24.19
C LEU A 350 0.33 11.63 23.07
N PHE A 351 1.02 11.01 22.13
CA PHE A 351 0.40 10.32 21.01
C PHE A 351 1.34 9.28 20.40
N ILE A 352 0.76 8.32 19.66
CA ILE A 352 1.47 7.37 18.82
C ILE A 352 1.14 7.72 17.37
N ASP A 353 2.15 7.83 16.51
CA ASP A 353 2.02 8.11 15.07
C ASP A 353 1.02 9.24 14.76
N ASP A 354 -0.02 8.95 13.98
CA ASP A 354 -1.11 9.87 13.62
C ASP A 354 -2.31 9.75 14.58
N GLY A 355 -2.16 9.12 15.74
CA GLY A 355 -3.19 8.95 16.75
C GLY A 355 -3.65 10.27 17.40
N PRO A 356 -4.69 10.22 18.25
CA PRO A 356 -5.20 11.39 18.96
C PRO A 356 -4.19 11.93 19.97
N PHE A 357 -4.28 13.22 20.28
CA PHE A 357 -3.59 13.81 21.41
C PHE A 357 -4.25 13.40 22.73
N LEU A 358 -3.45 12.91 23.67
CA LEU A 358 -3.88 12.39 24.97
C LEU A 358 -3.06 13.04 26.11
N GLU A 359 -3.68 13.27 27.26
CA GLU A 359 -3.14 14.14 28.33
C GLU A 359 -2.07 13.45 29.19
N SER A 360 -2.08 12.12 29.25
CA SER A 360 -1.22 11.33 30.12
C SER A 360 -0.95 9.94 29.54
N LEU A 361 0.11 9.29 30.00
CA LEU A 361 0.41 7.91 29.58
C LEU A 361 -0.70 6.96 30.02
N GLU A 362 -1.26 7.18 31.20
CA GLU A 362 -2.37 6.42 31.74
C GLU A 362 -3.61 6.51 30.83
N ARG A 363 -3.92 7.71 30.33
CA ARG A 363 -5.03 7.91 29.39
C ARG A 363 -4.74 7.30 28.01
N LEU A 364 -3.48 7.35 27.59
CA LEU A 364 -3.00 6.67 26.37
C LEU A 364 -3.22 5.17 26.45
N ILE A 365 -2.81 4.54 27.56
CA ILE A 365 -2.99 3.10 27.75
C ILE A 365 -4.49 2.75 27.83
N GLU A 366 -5.31 3.52 28.54
CA GLU A 366 -6.76 3.28 28.56
C GLU A 366 -7.39 3.36 27.16
N HIS A 367 -7.02 4.36 26.36
CA HIS A 367 -7.50 4.50 24.98
C HIS A 367 -7.17 3.26 24.13
N TYR A 368 -5.89 2.88 24.08
CA TYR A 368 -5.42 1.73 23.29
C TYR A 368 -5.83 0.36 23.85
N SER A 369 -6.30 0.29 25.10
CA SER A 369 -7.00 -0.87 25.65
C SER A 369 -8.45 -1.00 25.15
N THR A 370 -9.12 0.12 24.84
CA THR A 370 -10.51 0.10 24.37
C THR A 370 -10.63 -0.08 22.86
N VAL A 371 -9.76 0.56 22.09
CA VAL A 371 -9.72 0.55 20.62
C VAL A 371 -8.28 0.38 20.12
N PRO A 372 -8.02 -0.42 19.06
CA PRO A 372 -6.65 -0.58 18.57
C PRO A 372 -6.06 0.72 17.99
N ASP A 373 -6.88 1.52 17.30
CA ASP A 373 -6.53 2.85 16.75
C ASP A 373 -5.13 2.95 16.10
N GLY A 374 -4.79 1.95 15.27
CA GLY A 374 -3.49 1.85 14.58
C GLY A 374 -2.55 0.77 15.14
N LEU A 375 -2.81 0.25 16.34
CA LEU A 375 -2.12 -0.93 16.87
C LEU A 375 -2.64 -2.22 16.21
N PRO A 376 -1.82 -3.29 16.12
CA PRO A 376 -2.22 -4.60 15.62
C PRO A 376 -3.41 -5.20 16.39
N THR A 377 -3.43 -5.00 17.70
CA THR A 377 -4.52 -5.41 18.59
C THR A 377 -4.65 -4.46 19.77
N ARG A 378 -5.72 -4.63 20.57
CA ARG A 378 -5.95 -3.84 21.79
C ARG A 378 -4.96 -4.26 22.88
N LEU A 379 -4.60 -3.31 23.74
CA LEU A 379 -3.80 -3.61 24.94
C LEU A 379 -4.66 -4.36 25.96
N THR A 380 -4.26 -5.59 26.29
CA THR A 380 -5.01 -6.49 27.16
C THR A 380 -4.38 -6.61 28.54
N THR A 381 -3.11 -7.04 28.61
CA THR A 381 -2.49 -7.47 29.86
C THR A 381 -1.22 -6.66 30.15
N PRO A 382 -1.22 -5.80 31.20
CA PRO A 382 -0.03 -5.05 31.58
C PRO A 382 0.99 -5.93 32.31
N VAL A 383 2.26 -5.87 31.90
CA VAL A 383 3.35 -6.57 32.58
C VAL A 383 3.96 -5.68 33.66
N PRO A 384 3.93 -6.07 34.96
CA PRO A 384 4.44 -5.23 36.04
C PRO A 384 5.97 -5.15 36.07
N PRO A 385 6.55 -4.00 36.50
CA PRO A 385 7.99 -3.87 36.67
C PRO A 385 8.52 -4.78 37.77
N LYS A 386 9.68 -5.42 37.53
CA LYS A 386 10.35 -6.25 38.54
C LYS A 386 10.82 -5.37 39.72
N PRO A 387 10.60 -5.76 40.99
CA PRO A 387 11.13 -5.02 42.13
C PRO A 387 12.66 -5.01 42.08
N LYS A 388 13.30 -3.87 42.42
CA LYS A 388 14.76 -3.78 42.50
C LYS A 388 15.28 -4.82 43.51
N PRO A 389 16.37 -5.56 43.20
CA PRO A 389 16.96 -6.48 44.16
C PRO A 389 17.38 -5.73 45.45
N PRO A 390 17.28 -6.37 46.64
CA PRO A 390 17.69 -5.74 47.88
C PRO A 390 19.18 -5.37 47.81
N LEU A 391 19.52 -4.15 48.25
CA LEU A 391 20.89 -3.67 48.28
C LEU A 391 21.73 -4.55 49.24
N PRO A 392 22.89 -5.07 48.82
CA PRO A 392 23.78 -5.79 49.74
C PRO A 392 24.40 -4.81 50.75
N GLU A 393 24.28 -5.13 52.04
CA GLU A 393 24.91 -4.37 53.13
C GLU A 393 26.42 -4.63 53.17
N PHE A 394 27.31 -3.74 52.71
CA PHE A 394 28.70 -3.74 53.19
C PHE A 394 29.36 -2.36 53.28
N SER A 395 29.92 -2.12 54.46
CA SER A 395 30.73 -1.00 54.93
C SER A 395 32.24 -1.15 54.60
N THR A 396 32.89 0.00 54.31
CA THR A 396 34.32 0.39 54.55
C THR A 396 35.53 -0.39 53.98
N MET A 397 36.32 0.30 53.11
CA MET A 397 37.81 0.52 53.00
C MET A 397 38.85 -0.62 53.27
N PRO A 398 40.11 -0.64 52.71
CA PRO A 398 41.16 0.38 52.97
C PRO A 398 42.31 0.62 51.93
N ARG A 399 43.11 1.65 52.23
CA ARG A 399 44.27 2.27 51.53
C ARG A 399 45.57 1.45 51.47
N THR A 400 46.43 1.73 50.48
CA THR A 400 47.90 1.47 50.54
C THR A 400 48.74 2.75 50.34
N LYS A 401 49.86 2.80 51.09
CA LYS A 401 50.72 3.96 51.40
C LYS A 401 51.84 4.20 50.38
N LYS A 402 52.26 5.46 50.21
CA LYS A 402 53.68 5.86 49.95
C LYS A 402 54.03 7.16 50.70
N LEU A 403 55.12 7.11 51.48
CA LEU A 403 55.87 8.21 52.11
C LEU A 403 56.91 8.75 51.09
N ALA A 404 57.53 9.95 51.13
CA ALA A 404 57.49 11.15 51.98
C ALA A 404 58.24 12.29 51.23
N SER A 405 57.93 13.56 51.51
CA SER A 405 58.91 14.67 51.68
C SER A 405 58.17 16.00 51.82
N SER A 406 58.54 16.75 52.86
CA SER A 406 57.96 18.03 53.31
C SER A 406 58.56 19.25 52.60
N ARG A 407 57.75 20.28 52.31
CA ARG A 407 57.95 21.67 52.79
C ARG A 407 56.83 22.63 52.34
N ALA A 408 56.21 23.24 53.37
CA ALA A 408 55.68 24.60 53.50
C ALA A 408 54.89 25.29 52.35
N ALA A 409 53.58 25.35 52.58
CA ALA A 409 52.74 26.54 52.72
C ALA A 409 52.54 27.57 51.56
N VAL A 410 51.24 27.84 51.36
CA VAL A 410 50.57 29.11 51.00
C VAL A 410 49.84 29.12 49.63
N ASN A 411 48.54 29.49 49.73
CA ASN A 411 47.54 29.87 48.73
C ASN A 411 46.87 28.73 47.94
N GLN A 412 45.54 28.68 47.76
CA GLN A 412 44.45 29.60 48.08
C GLN A 412 43.12 28.83 47.99
N SER A 413 42.12 29.40 48.64
CA SER A 413 40.81 28.88 49.02
C SER A 413 39.90 28.34 47.89
N LEU A 414 39.24 27.23 48.23
CA LEU A 414 38.03 26.68 47.64
C LEU A 414 36.76 27.49 47.99
N SER A 415 35.72 27.16 47.22
CA SER A 415 34.32 26.89 47.60
C SER A 415 33.30 27.86 47.00
N LEU A 416 32.30 27.43 46.21
CA LEU A 416 31.27 26.37 46.33
C LEU A 416 30.22 26.59 47.43
N VAL A 417 28.98 26.41 46.97
CA VAL A 417 27.74 25.96 47.65
C VAL A 417 26.68 27.02 47.99
N LYS A 418 25.47 26.69 47.53
CA LYS A 418 24.09 27.07 47.92
C LYS A 418 23.90 27.08 49.47
N HIS A 419 22.87 27.63 50.10
CA HIS A 419 21.42 27.51 49.90
C HIS A 419 20.69 28.56 50.78
N ASP A 420 19.39 28.69 50.52
CA ASP A 420 18.36 29.57 51.09
C ASP A 420 18.26 29.68 52.63
N ILE A 421 17.65 30.78 53.11
CA ILE A 421 16.53 30.81 54.07
C ILE A 421 16.01 32.27 54.34
N LEU A 422 14.67 32.40 54.21
CA LEU A 422 13.67 33.28 54.85
C LEU A 422 13.69 34.83 54.82
N SER A 423 12.54 35.31 54.32
CA SER A 423 11.58 36.27 54.91
C SER A 423 11.72 37.79 54.68
N ASP A 424 10.67 38.27 54.01
CA ASP A 424 9.77 39.36 54.38
C ASP A 424 10.01 40.82 54.00
N LYS A 425 8.89 41.34 53.48
CA LYS A 425 8.37 42.72 53.47
C LYS A 425 8.68 43.66 52.29
N GLN A 426 7.66 43.71 51.44
CA GLN A 426 6.78 44.87 51.18
C GLN A 426 7.28 46.06 50.34
N MET A 427 6.44 46.35 49.33
CA MET A 427 6.09 47.67 48.76
C MET A 427 7.20 48.37 47.94
N SER A 428 6.95 49.06 46.83
CA SER A 428 5.76 49.44 46.06
C SER A 428 6.28 50.14 44.78
N ALA A 429 5.70 49.86 43.62
CA ALA A 429 5.02 50.81 42.73
C ALA A 429 5.86 51.61 41.70
N GLN A 430 5.34 51.57 40.46
CA GLN A 430 5.27 52.66 39.46
C GLN A 430 6.60 53.11 38.83
N THR A 431 6.77 53.41 37.53
CA THR A 431 5.90 53.91 36.45
C THR A 431 6.72 53.89 35.14
N SER A 432 6.06 53.78 33.99
CA SER A 432 6.60 53.95 32.62
C SER A 432 6.52 55.44 32.17
N PRO A 433 6.67 55.78 30.86
CA PRO A 433 7.85 55.97 29.98
C PRO A 433 8.01 57.49 29.59
N PRO A 434 8.68 57.98 28.50
CA PRO A 434 8.22 57.82 27.08
C PRO A 434 9.24 58.00 25.90
N THR A 435 8.76 57.66 24.68
CA THR A 435 8.89 58.30 23.32
C THR A 435 10.19 58.35 22.46
N SER A 436 10.16 57.53 21.38
CA SER A 436 10.18 57.82 19.91
C SER A 436 11.02 58.94 19.24
N VAL A 437 11.68 58.60 18.12
CA VAL A 437 11.80 59.41 16.88
C VAL A 437 11.84 58.50 15.62
N GLN A 438 11.11 58.89 14.57
CA GLN A 438 10.99 58.29 13.23
C GLN A 438 11.97 58.93 12.21
N SER A 439 12.38 58.23 11.13
CA SER A 439 11.90 58.44 9.73
C SER A 439 12.81 57.86 8.62
N ASN A 440 12.14 57.19 7.66
CA ASN A 440 12.24 57.27 6.18
C ASN A 440 13.50 56.81 5.40
N ASN A 441 13.40 55.78 4.54
CA ASN A 441 12.99 55.84 3.10
C ASN A 441 13.39 54.59 2.26
N ASN A 442 12.43 54.16 1.41
CA ASN A 442 12.48 53.60 0.04
C ASN A 442 13.39 52.44 -0.42
N MET A 443 12.71 51.32 -0.69
CA MET A 443 12.70 50.38 -1.84
C MET A 443 13.65 50.50 -3.06
N PHE A 444 14.20 49.32 -3.42
CA PHE A 444 14.56 48.71 -4.74
C PHE A 444 16.03 48.58 -5.22
N GLU A 445 16.45 47.30 -5.23
CA GLU A 445 17.31 46.52 -6.16
C GLU A 445 18.85 46.60 -6.28
N LEU A 446 19.39 45.37 -6.16
CA LEU A 446 20.38 44.67 -7.01
C LEU A 446 21.90 44.75 -6.72
N LEU A 447 22.42 43.53 -6.53
CA LEU A 447 23.74 42.98 -6.91
C LEU A 447 24.88 42.89 -5.86
N THR A 448 24.86 41.71 -5.22
CA THR A 448 25.91 40.66 -5.24
C THR A 448 27.16 40.70 -4.35
N ARG A 449 27.43 39.47 -3.85
CA ARG A 449 28.68 38.82 -3.35
C ARG A 449 28.97 38.98 -1.85
N ASN A 450 28.73 37.95 -1.02
CA ASN A 450 29.45 36.64 -0.85
C ASN A 450 30.33 36.75 0.42
N LEU A 451 30.44 35.83 1.39
CA LEU A 451 30.29 34.37 1.49
C LEU A 451 30.30 33.97 2.99
N SER A 452 29.83 32.73 3.30
CA SER A 452 30.05 31.85 4.48
C SER A 452 28.76 31.52 5.24
N PHE A 453 27.97 30.46 4.94
CA PHE A 453 28.18 28.99 4.86
C PHE A 453 28.12 28.26 6.22
N SER A 454 27.42 27.12 6.19
CA SER A 454 27.39 25.99 7.14
C SER A 454 26.53 26.17 8.41
N SER A 455 25.89 25.14 8.96
CA SER A 455 25.48 23.78 8.58
C SER A 455 24.85 23.19 9.85
N ASP A 456 24.50 21.90 9.81
CA ASP A 456 24.20 21.03 10.97
C ASP A 456 22.68 20.91 11.20
N PHE A 457 21.97 19.96 10.59
CA PHE A 457 22.15 18.50 10.64
C PHE A 457 22.26 17.92 12.05
N ASN A 458 21.65 16.74 12.19
CA ASN A 458 21.55 15.84 13.35
C ASN A 458 20.34 16.10 14.28
N ASN A 459 19.58 15.08 14.70
CA ASN A 459 19.80 13.65 14.51
C ASN A 459 18.53 12.83 14.73
N ASP A 460 18.51 11.74 13.98
CA ASP A 460 17.92 10.45 14.28
C ASP A 460 17.63 10.16 15.76
N SER A 461 16.53 9.43 15.97
CA SER A 461 16.78 8.04 16.37
C SER A 461 15.77 7.07 15.76
N ILE A 462 16.32 6.24 14.90
CA ILE A 462 15.89 4.87 14.72
C ILE A 462 15.79 4.16 16.08
N ASN A 463 14.67 3.47 16.33
CA ASN A 463 14.81 2.09 16.80
C ASN A 463 13.70 1.18 16.27
N ASN A 464 14.16 0.31 15.38
CA ASN A 464 13.48 -0.72 14.62
C ASN A 464 13.01 -1.91 15.46
N ASN A 465 12.09 -2.65 14.85
CA ASN A 465 11.51 -3.98 15.13
C ASN A 465 10.20 -3.88 15.96
N ASP A 466 9.21 -4.74 15.91
CA ASP A 466 8.98 -6.00 15.26
C ASP A 466 7.62 -5.86 14.58
N VAL A 467 7.50 -6.49 13.42
CA VAL A 467 6.29 -6.58 12.61
C VAL A 467 5.86 -8.04 12.77
N SER A 468 4.81 -8.32 13.55
CA SER A 468 4.00 -9.50 13.24
C SER A 468 3.36 -9.25 11.89
N ILE A 469 3.35 -10.30 11.13
CA ILE A 469 2.77 -10.34 9.81
C ILE A 469 1.28 -10.52 10.06
N ASP A 470 0.52 -9.42 10.11
CA ASP A 470 -0.93 -9.49 10.14
C ASP A 470 -1.44 -9.60 8.69
N ASP A 471 -2.06 -10.74 8.41
CA ASP A 471 -2.29 -11.44 7.13
C ASP A 471 -3.25 -10.75 6.13
N ASN A 472 -3.41 -9.42 6.21
CA ASN A 472 -4.50 -8.69 5.53
C ASN A 472 -4.08 -7.79 4.35
N ASP A 473 -2.80 -7.73 4.01
CA ASP A 473 -2.33 -7.21 2.71
C ASP A 473 -2.39 -8.27 1.59
N THR A 474 -2.92 -9.45 1.91
CA THR A 474 -3.23 -10.48 0.93
C THR A 474 -4.63 -10.24 0.36
N TYR A 475 -4.67 -9.86 -0.92
CA TYR A 475 -5.86 -9.85 -1.77
C TYR A 475 -6.76 -11.08 -1.44
N LYS A 476 -7.97 -10.88 -0.91
CA LYS A 476 -8.97 -11.94 -0.76
C LYS A 476 -10.13 -11.68 -1.72
N VAL A 477 -10.21 -12.54 -2.74
CA VAL A 477 -11.35 -12.74 -3.63
C VAL A 477 -12.12 -13.98 -3.13
N PRO A 478 -13.45 -14.05 -3.27
CA PRO A 478 -14.26 -15.14 -2.75
C PRO A 478 -13.96 -16.48 -3.45
N ALA A 479 -14.06 -17.57 -2.68
CA ALA A 479 -14.17 -18.91 -3.22
C ALA A 479 -15.56 -19.12 -3.83
N ASN A 480 -15.61 -19.59 -5.07
CA ASN A 480 -16.55 -20.62 -5.47
C ASN A 480 -15.95 -21.43 -6.62
N ASN A 481 -15.56 -22.66 -6.28
CA ASN A 481 -15.31 -23.74 -7.21
C ASN A 481 -16.66 -24.21 -7.79
N SER A 482 -16.75 -24.29 -9.12
CA SER A 482 -16.91 -25.57 -9.81
C SER A 482 -16.91 -25.36 -11.31
N ALA A 483 -15.82 -25.75 -11.99
CA ALA A 483 -15.82 -26.55 -13.21
C ALA A 483 -14.39 -26.71 -13.75
N VAL A 484 -13.60 -27.61 -13.17
CA VAL A 484 -12.55 -28.31 -13.93
C VAL A 484 -12.47 -29.75 -13.44
N VAL A 485 -13.30 -30.62 -14.04
CA VAL A 485 -12.94 -32.03 -14.26
C VAL A 485 -13.37 -32.36 -15.67
N THR A 486 -12.49 -32.19 -16.64
CA THR A 486 -12.09 -33.23 -17.60
C THR A 486 -11.10 -32.64 -18.58
N LEU A 487 -9.87 -33.15 -18.55
CA LEU A 487 -8.93 -33.40 -19.65
C LEU A 487 -7.55 -33.59 -19.04
N ALA A 488 -7.43 -34.67 -18.25
CA ALA A 488 -6.15 -35.26 -17.90
C ALA A 488 -6.07 -36.59 -18.63
N GLU A 489 -5.70 -36.56 -19.91
CA GLU A 489 -5.15 -37.75 -20.57
C GLU A 489 -3.94 -37.35 -21.42
N ASN A 490 -2.82 -37.99 -21.07
CA ASN A 490 -1.57 -38.13 -21.80
C ASN A 490 -0.67 -36.89 -21.91
N TYR A 491 0.32 -36.79 -21.01
CA TYR A 491 1.74 -36.61 -21.35
C TYR A 491 2.61 -37.00 -20.14
N ASN A 492 2.73 -38.30 -19.89
CA ASN A 492 3.87 -38.86 -19.17
C ASN A 492 4.86 -39.34 -20.22
N GLU A 493 5.99 -38.64 -20.33
CA GLU A 493 7.34 -39.15 -20.59
C GLU A 493 8.21 -37.99 -21.09
N ILE A 494 9.31 -37.71 -20.39
CA ILE A 494 10.66 -37.52 -20.94
C ILE A 494 11.62 -37.53 -19.74
N SER A 495 12.36 -38.64 -19.62
CA SER A 495 13.50 -38.86 -18.73
C SER A 495 14.77 -38.62 -19.49
N ILE A 496 15.75 -37.94 -18.88
CA ILE A 496 17.09 -37.98 -19.46
C ILE A 496 18.21 -37.89 -18.39
N ASP A 497 19.15 -38.82 -18.56
CA ASP A 497 20.54 -38.91 -18.13
C ASP A 497 21.60 -38.58 -19.23
N SER A 498 22.62 -39.43 -19.41
CA SER A 498 24.05 -39.07 -19.31
C SER A 498 24.73 -38.19 -20.39
N ASP A 499 24.00 -37.65 -21.36
CA ASP A 499 24.52 -36.83 -22.48
C ASP A 499 23.97 -35.39 -22.51
N GLY A 500 23.62 -34.86 -21.34
CA GLY A 500 23.07 -33.51 -21.22
C GLY A 500 21.56 -33.50 -21.25
N GLN A 501 20.91 -34.38 -20.49
CA GLN A 501 19.58 -34.01 -20.06
C GLN A 501 19.30 -34.19 -18.54
N LEU A 502 18.19 -33.58 -18.12
CA LEU A 502 17.94 -32.98 -16.80
C LEU A 502 17.54 -34.02 -15.75
N SER A 503 18.32 -34.09 -14.66
CA SER A 503 17.96 -34.83 -13.45
C SER A 503 17.68 -33.87 -12.28
N THR A 504 16.39 -33.64 -12.02
CA THR A 504 15.75 -33.62 -10.69
C THR A 504 14.31 -33.13 -10.87
N LEU A 505 13.37 -33.80 -10.19
CA LEU A 505 11.93 -33.52 -10.11
C LEU A 505 11.57 -32.12 -9.55
N GLN A 506 12.53 -31.18 -9.44
CA GLN A 506 12.38 -29.90 -8.74
C GLN A 506 12.40 -28.65 -9.64
N GLU A 507 12.74 -28.77 -10.93
CA GLU A 507 12.85 -27.60 -11.84
C GLU A 507 11.56 -27.33 -12.65
N PHE A 508 10.76 -28.37 -12.90
CA PHE A 508 9.51 -28.27 -13.65
C PHE A 508 8.32 -28.40 -12.73
N ILE A 509 7.41 -27.44 -12.84
CA ILE A 509 6.15 -27.43 -12.09
C ILE A 509 5.04 -27.82 -13.07
N PRO A 510 4.47 -29.03 -12.95
CA PRO A 510 3.32 -29.43 -13.73
C PRO A 510 2.17 -28.44 -13.55
N MET A 511 1.49 -28.09 -14.64
CA MET A 511 0.36 -27.16 -14.57
C MET A 511 -0.76 -27.68 -13.66
N SER A 512 -0.88 -29.01 -13.51
CA SER A 512 -1.80 -29.66 -12.57
C SER A 512 -1.50 -29.37 -11.10
N GLU A 513 -0.27 -29.00 -10.75
CA GLU A 513 0.12 -28.60 -9.39
C GLU A 513 -0.13 -27.11 -9.12
N LEU A 514 -0.55 -26.36 -10.14
CA LEU A 514 -0.84 -24.93 -10.06
C LEU A 514 -2.35 -24.69 -10.16
N THR A 515 -2.93 -24.11 -9.11
CA THR A 515 -4.28 -23.54 -9.17
C THR A 515 -4.17 -22.06 -9.52
N LEU A 516 -4.40 -21.72 -10.79
CA LEU A 516 -4.40 -20.34 -11.27
C LEU A 516 -5.58 -19.55 -10.68
N GLY A 517 -5.30 -18.31 -10.27
CA GLY A 517 -6.25 -17.33 -9.75
C GLY A 517 -6.29 -16.08 -10.62
N ALA A 518 -6.53 -14.93 -9.99
CA ALA A 518 -6.72 -13.66 -10.68
C ALA A 518 -5.45 -13.16 -11.39
N VAL A 519 -5.63 -12.42 -12.48
CA VAL A 519 -4.56 -11.68 -13.16
C VAL A 519 -4.08 -10.54 -12.26
N LEU A 520 -2.78 -10.52 -11.97
CA LEU A 520 -2.08 -9.49 -11.19
C LEU A 520 -1.60 -8.34 -12.08
N GLY A 521 -1.31 -8.63 -13.35
CA GLY A 521 -0.88 -7.62 -14.31
C GLY A 521 -0.69 -8.23 -15.70
N GLU A 522 -0.75 -7.39 -16.73
CA GLU A 522 -0.52 -7.79 -18.12
C GLU A 522 0.61 -6.92 -18.69
N GLY A 523 1.55 -7.56 -19.36
CA GLY A 523 2.71 -6.90 -19.98
C GLY A 523 2.97 -7.42 -21.38
N GLU A 524 3.96 -6.83 -22.06
CA GLU A 524 4.34 -7.18 -23.44
C GLU A 524 4.71 -8.66 -23.60
N PHE A 525 5.23 -9.27 -22.53
CA PHE A 525 5.69 -10.66 -22.53
C PHE A 525 4.64 -11.67 -22.09
N GLY A 526 3.47 -11.24 -21.60
CA GLY A 526 2.43 -12.12 -21.07
C GLY A 526 1.67 -11.60 -19.87
N SER A 527 0.77 -12.43 -19.34
CA SER A 527 -0.03 -12.13 -18.16
C SER A 527 0.61 -12.73 -16.92
N VAL A 528 0.67 -11.96 -15.84
CA VAL A 528 1.06 -12.43 -14.51
C VAL A 528 -0.21 -12.75 -13.75
N LEU A 529 -0.36 -13.99 -13.29
CA LEU A 529 -1.49 -14.45 -12.50
C LEU A 529 -1.02 -14.78 -11.09
N ARG A 530 -1.89 -14.56 -10.10
CA ARG A 530 -1.71 -15.19 -8.80
C ARG A 530 -2.05 -16.66 -8.95
N ALA A 531 -1.28 -17.54 -8.32
CA ALA A 531 -1.62 -18.95 -8.24
C ALA A 531 -1.34 -19.52 -6.85
N THR A 532 -1.92 -20.67 -6.58
CA THR A 532 -1.55 -21.51 -5.44
C THR A 532 -0.80 -22.71 -5.99
N TYR A 533 0.45 -22.90 -5.56
CA TYR A 533 1.27 -24.05 -5.89
C TYR A 533 1.11 -25.12 -4.81
N CYS A 534 0.69 -26.32 -5.22
CA CYS A 534 0.41 -27.47 -4.37
C CYS A 534 1.40 -28.61 -4.66
N PRO A 535 2.65 -28.52 -4.16
CA PRO A 535 3.63 -29.59 -4.34
C PRO A 535 3.20 -30.89 -3.61
N PRO A 536 3.62 -32.08 -4.10
CA PRO A 536 3.21 -33.37 -3.51
C PRO A 536 3.58 -33.54 -2.03
N ASP A 537 4.70 -32.96 -1.61
CA ASP A 537 5.33 -33.20 -0.30
C ASP A 537 5.36 -31.94 0.60
N ALA A 538 4.65 -30.87 0.26
CA ALA A 538 4.64 -29.64 1.07
C ALA A 538 3.29 -28.91 1.07
N ALA A 539 3.12 -28.01 2.04
CA ALA A 539 1.91 -27.22 2.17
C ALA A 539 1.69 -26.30 0.95
N PRO A 540 0.43 -26.12 0.50
CA PRO A 540 0.11 -25.16 -0.55
C PRO A 540 0.59 -23.76 -0.18
N HIS A 541 1.18 -23.05 -1.14
CA HIS A 541 1.63 -21.67 -0.94
C HIS A 541 1.38 -20.81 -2.18
N HIS A 542 1.29 -19.50 -1.97
CA HIS A 542 0.98 -18.56 -3.03
C HIS A 542 2.21 -18.20 -3.87
N VAL A 543 2.03 -18.21 -5.18
CA VAL A 543 3.05 -17.91 -6.18
C VAL A 543 2.49 -16.93 -7.22
N ALA A 544 3.38 -16.29 -7.98
CA ALA A 544 3.02 -15.56 -9.19
C ALA A 544 3.38 -16.42 -10.41
N VAL A 545 2.45 -16.60 -11.35
CA VAL A 545 2.65 -17.35 -12.58
C VAL A 545 2.63 -16.37 -13.74
N LYS A 546 3.80 -16.12 -14.33
CA LYS A 546 3.91 -15.30 -15.53
C LYS A 546 3.81 -16.20 -16.75
N THR A 547 2.68 -16.17 -17.45
CA THR A 547 2.54 -16.83 -18.74
C THR A 547 3.33 -16.07 -19.79
N LEU A 548 3.82 -16.77 -20.81
CA LEU A 548 4.56 -16.17 -21.91
C LEU A 548 3.73 -16.29 -23.18
N HIS A 549 3.54 -15.17 -23.88
CA HIS A 549 2.92 -15.16 -25.20
C HIS A 549 3.89 -15.76 -26.21
N MET A 550 3.86 -17.07 -26.40
CA MET A 550 4.75 -17.71 -27.36
C MET A 550 3.97 -18.35 -28.52
N GLN A 551 4.17 -17.77 -29.70
CA GLN A 551 3.97 -18.44 -30.98
C GLN A 551 5.22 -19.31 -31.20
N HIS A 552 5.20 -20.58 -30.79
CA HIS A 552 6.43 -21.36 -30.72
C HIS A 552 6.80 -22.12 -31.99
N THR A 553 8.02 -21.84 -32.47
CA THR A 553 8.99 -22.81 -32.99
C THR A 553 9.78 -23.45 -31.81
N ASP A 554 10.29 -24.68 -31.98
CA ASP A 554 10.96 -25.45 -30.90
C ASP A 554 12.33 -24.89 -30.47
N THR A 555 12.95 -24.03 -31.27
CA THR A 555 14.27 -23.42 -30.98
C THR A 555 14.20 -22.47 -29.79
N ASN A 556 13.17 -21.62 -29.71
CA ASN A 556 13.01 -20.61 -28.65
C ASN A 556 12.81 -21.24 -27.26
N LYS A 557 12.28 -22.48 -27.20
CA LYS A 557 12.08 -23.20 -25.95
C LYS A 557 13.40 -23.59 -25.29
N LYS A 558 14.43 -23.99 -26.06
CA LYS A 558 15.71 -24.44 -25.49
C LYS A 558 16.51 -23.29 -24.88
N GLU A 559 16.57 -22.15 -25.55
CA GLU A 559 17.24 -20.95 -25.05
C GLU A 559 16.56 -20.40 -23.80
N PHE A 560 15.21 -20.33 -23.83
CA PHE A 560 14.42 -19.99 -22.66
C PHE A 560 14.72 -20.88 -21.46
N LEU A 561 14.74 -22.20 -21.64
CA LEU A 561 15.01 -23.13 -20.54
C LEU A 561 16.43 -23.02 -20.00
N SER A 562 17.42 -22.79 -20.87
CA SER A 562 18.80 -22.56 -20.44
C SER A 562 18.90 -21.30 -19.58
N GLU A 563 18.17 -20.24 -19.91
CA GLU A 563 18.18 -19.01 -19.15
C GLU A 563 17.38 -19.12 -17.84
N ALA A 564 16.20 -19.72 -17.91
CA ALA A 564 15.39 -20.01 -16.73
C ALA A 564 16.18 -20.85 -15.70
N LYS A 565 17.01 -21.79 -16.17
CA LYS A 565 17.89 -22.57 -15.29
C LYS A 565 18.90 -21.72 -14.53
N VAL A 566 19.54 -20.76 -15.21
CA VAL A 566 20.43 -19.81 -14.54
C VAL A 566 19.63 -18.95 -13.56
N MET A 567 18.44 -18.46 -13.96
CA MET A 567 17.57 -17.65 -13.12
C MET A 567 17.09 -18.37 -11.85
N MET A 568 16.78 -19.67 -11.92
CA MET A 568 16.39 -20.48 -10.75
C MET A 568 17.50 -20.62 -9.71
N SER A 569 18.76 -20.48 -10.13
CA SER A 569 19.92 -20.50 -9.22
C SER A 569 20.16 -19.18 -8.47
N LEU A 570 19.56 -18.09 -8.96
CA LEU A 570 19.76 -16.76 -8.39
C LEU A 570 18.94 -16.60 -7.10
N ARG A 571 19.63 -16.25 -6.02
CA ARG A 571 19.04 -16.06 -4.68
C ARG A 571 19.61 -14.80 -4.04
N HIS A 572 18.77 -13.79 -3.90
CA HIS A 572 19.10 -12.56 -3.20
C HIS A 572 17.82 -11.91 -2.68
N ARG A 573 17.87 -11.25 -1.51
CA ARG A 573 16.67 -10.66 -0.89
C ARG A 573 16.02 -9.56 -1.74
N CYS A 574 16.81 -8.88 -2.57
CA CYS A 574 16.36 -7.81 -3.47
C CYS A 574 16.12 -8.25 -4.92
N ILE A 575 15.99 -9.55 -5.21
CA ILE A 575 15.54 -10.03 -6.52
C ILE A 575 14.34 -10.96 -6.33
N VAL A 576 13.43 -10.97 -7.28
CA VAL A 576 12.30 -11.91 -7.31
C VAL A 576 12.82 -13.29 -7.66
N ARG A 577 12.61 -14.26 -6.75
CA ARG A 577 13.04 -15.64 -6.95
C ARG A 577 12.17 -16.35 -7.98
N LEU A 578 12.81 -16.95 -8.98
CA LEU A 578 12.20 -17.94 -9.85
C LEU A 578 12.17 -19.29 -9.14
N ILE A 579 10.98 -19.84 -8.93
CA ILE A 579 10.75 -21.10 -8.23
C ILE A 579 10.88 -22.27 -9.21
N GLY A 580 10.29 -22.14 -10.39
CA GLY A 580 10.29 -23.17 -11.42
C GLY A 580 9.68 -22.69 -12.73
N VAL A 581 9.63 -23.58 -13.71
CA VAL A 581 8.98 -23.32 -15.00
C VAL A 581 7.90 -24.37 -15.29
N SER A 582 6.82 -23.96 -15.95
CA SER A 582 5.78 -24.87 -16.44
C SER A 582 5.80 -24.91 -17.96
N LEU A 583 5.93 -26.12 -18.53
CA LEU A 583 6.10 -26.36 -19.97
C LEU A 583 4.80 -26.46 -20.77
N GLY A 584 3.64 -26.48 -20.10
CA GLY A 584 2.34 -26.58 -20.77
C GLY A 584 2.06 -25.36 -21.66
N PRO A 585 1.10 -25.43 -22.60
CA PRO A 585 0.64 -24.24 -23.31
C PRO A 585 -0.34 -23.43 -22.42
N PRO A 586 -0.04 -22.17 -22.06
CA PRO A 586 1.14 -21.37 -22.39
C PRO A 586 2.33 -21.62 -21.45
N LEU A 587 3.55 -21.51 -22.00
CA LEU A 587 4.79 -21.61 -21.23
C LEU A 587 4.75 -20.60 -20.09
N ALA A 588 5.14 -20.99 -18.88
CA ALA A 588 5.02 -20.12 -17.72
C ALA A 588 6.23 -20.17 -16.79
N MET A 589 6.50 -19.04 -16.15
CA MET A 589 7.48 -18.89 -15.08
C MET A 589 6.76 -18.76 -13.74
N VAL A 590 7.11 -19.62 -12.79
CA VAL A 590 6.54 -19.63 -11.45
C VAL A 590 7.50 -18.91 -10.52
N GLN A 591 7.08 -17.78 -9.99
CA GLN A 591 7.90 -16.86 -9.19
C GLN A 591 7.31 -16.71 -7.78
N GLU A 592 8.11 -16.19 -6.84
CA GLU A 592 7.55 -15.75 -5.55
C GLU A 592 6.51 -14.64 -5.75
N LEU A 593 5.44 -14.68 -4.96
CA LEU A 593 4.41 -13.63 -5.00
C LEU A 593 4.88 -12.42 -4.19
N VAL A 594 4.97 -11.26 -4.84
CA VAL A 594 5.33 -9.99 -4.20
C VAL A 594 4.08 -9.11 -4.06
N PRO A 595 3.57 -8.86 -2.83
CA PRO A 595 2.18 -8.46 -2.61
C PRO A 595 1.83 -7.00 -2.96
N LEU A 596 2.76 -6.04 -2.86
CA LEU A 596 2.42 -4.62 -3.08
C LEU A 596 2.55 -4.17 -4.55
N GLY A 597 2.83 -5.08 -5.47
CA GLY A 597 2.94 -4.77 -6.90
C GLY A 597 4.18 -3.93 -7.23
N SER A 598 4.12 -3.21 -8.37
CA SER A 598 5.26 -2.44 -8.88
C SER A 598 5.49 -1.14 -8.12
N LEU A 599 6.77 -0.76 -7.97
CA LEU A 599 7.21 0.49 -7.36
C LEU A 599 6.68 1.69 -8.14
N LEU A 600 6.63 1.63 -9.48
CA LEU A 600 6.06 2.70 -10.29
C LEU A 600 4.59 2.97 -9.92
N GLU A 601 3.77 1.92 -9.87
CA GLU A 601 2.36 2.06 -9.50
C GLU A 601 2.20 2.51 -8.04
N PHE A 602 3.06 2.04 -7.14
CA PHE A 602 3.11 2.49 -5.75
C PHE A 602 3.42 3.99 -5.66
N LEU A 603 4.44 4.48 -6.38
CA LEU A 603 4.83 5.90 -6.38
C LEU A 603 3.74 6.80 -6.95
N VAL A 604 3.05 6.37 -8.01
CA VAL A 604 1.97 7.14 -8.63
C VAL A 604 0.72 7.17 -7.73
N ARG A 605 0.40 6.06 -7.05
CA ARG A 605 -0.78 5.98 -6.17
C ARG A 605 -0.55 6.54 -4.77
N HIS A 606 0.68 6.46 -4.28
CA HIS A 606 1.07 6.78 -2.92
C HIS A 606 2.36 7.61 -2.85
N PRO A 607 2.46 8.74 -3.58
CA PRO A 607 3.67 9.58 -3.53
C PRO A 607 3.96 10.07 -2.11
N GLU A 608 2.93 10.28 -1.29
CA GLU A 608 3.04 10.69 0.11
C GLU A 608 3.70 9.66 1.02
N LYS A 609 3.76 8.38 0.61
CA LYS A 609 4.35 7.28 1.38
C LYS A 609 5.80 7.00 1.01
N ALA A 610 6.40 7.80 0.14
CA ALA A 610 7.75 7.62 -0.37
C ALA A 610 8.61 8.86 -0.04
N SER A 611 9.23 8.88 1.13
CA SER A 611 10.11 9.98 1.51
C SER A 611 11.41 9.96 0.69
N PRO A 612 11.82 11.08 0.07
CA PRO A 612 13.16 11.21 -0.53
C PRO A 612 14.27 11.01 0.50
N GLY A 613 13.96 11.33 1.76
CA GLY A 613 14.83 11.19 2.90
C GLY A 613 14.71 9.86 3.64
N TYR A 614 14.01 8.85 3.10
CA TYR A 614 14.03 7.50 3.66
C TYR A 614 13.70 6.41 2.64
N GLU A 615 12.42 6.21 2.29
CA GLU A 615 11.98 5.10 1.43
C GLU A 615 12.68 5.10 0.06
N LEU A 616 12.76 6.26 -0.61
CA LEU A 616 13.38 6.34 -1.93
C LEU A 616 14.87 5.96 -1.89
N ARG A 617 15.61 6.38 -0.87
CA ARG A 617 17.02 6.01 -0.68
C ARG A 617 17.18 4.55 -0.31
N LEU A 618 16.32 4.02 0.56
CA LEU A 618 16.33 2.61 0.94
C LEU A 618 16.10 1.73 -0.30
N TRP A 619 15.06 2.02 -1.10
CA TRP A 619 14.78 1.29 -2.33
C TRP A 619 15.91 1.44 -3.34
N ALA A 620 16.49 2.65 -3.48
CA ALA A 620 17.63 2.89 -4.37
C ALA A 620 18.82 1.99 -3.99
N CYS A 621 19.15 1.92 -2.70
CA CYS A 621 20.20 1.04 -2.18
C CYS A 621 19.87 -0.44 -2.40
N GLN A 622 18.63 -0.87 -2.14
CA GLN A 622 18.21 -2.27 -2.31
C GLN A 622 18.25 -2.70 -3.78
N VAL A 623 17.84 -1.83 -4.71
CA VAL A 623 17.96 -2.07 -6.15
C VAL A 623 19.44 -2.12 -6.56
N ALA A 624 20.29 -1.21 -6.07
CA ALA A 624 21.72 -1.27 -6.34
C ALA A 624 22.37 -2.56 -5.80
N ALA A 625 21.97 -3.02 -4.60
CA ALA A 625 22.46 -4.26 -4.01
C ALA A 625 22.01 -5.50 -4.80
N GLY A 626 20.75 -5.53 -5.23
CA GLY A 626 20.25 -6.58 -6.12
C GLY A 626 20.98 -6.61 -7.47
N MET A 627 21.24 -5.44 -8.06
CA MET A 627 21.98 -5.33 -9.31
C MET A 627 23.47 -5.69 -9.15
N ARG A 628 24.10 -5.35 -8.03
CA ARG A 628 25.46 -5.80 -7.67
C ARG A 628 25.53 -7.32 -7.59
N TYR A 629 24.53 -7.96 -7.00
CA TYR A 629 24.44 -9.41 -6.97
C TYR A 629 24.34 -10.00 -8.38
N LEU A 630 23.46 -9.45 -9.23
CA LEU A 630 23.34 -9.88 -10.64
C LEU A 630 24.65 -9.68 -11.42
N GLU A 631 25.33 -8.57 -11.22
CA GLU A 631 26.66 -8.28 -11.78
C GLU A 631 27.70 -9.34 -11.39
N ARG A 632 27.78 -9.70 -10.09
CA ARG A 632 28.66 -10.77 -9.60
C ARG A 632 28.33 -12.14 -10.19
N ARG A 633 27.04 -12.38 -10.48
CA ARG A 633 26.55 -13.58 -11.17
C ARG A 633 26.64 -13.49 -12.70
N ARG A 634 27.25 -12.43 -13.24
CA ARG A 634 27.40 -12.14 -14.69
C ARG A 634 26.08 -12.13 -15.44
N PHE A 635 25.03 -11.61 -14.78
CA PHE A 635 23.69 -11.52 -15.29
C PHE A 635 23.34 -10.05 -15.62
N VAL A 636 22.98 -9.77 -16.88
CA VAL A 636 22.59 -8.43 -17.35
C VAL A 636 21.06 -8.35 -17.40
N HIS A 637 20.47 -7.32 -16.80
CA HIS A 637 19.03 -7.14 -16.65
C HIS A 637 18.34 -6.72 -17.94
N ARG A 638 18.89 -5.72 -18.64
CA ARG A 638 18.43 -5.15 -19.93
C ARG A 638 17.10 -4.38 -19.92
N ASP A 639 16.24 -4.58 -18.93
CA ASP A 639 15.00 -3.79 -18.76
C ASP A 639 14.82 -3.22 -17.35
N LEU A 640 15.87 -2.63 -16.77
CA LEU A 640 15.77 -2.09 -15.41
C LEU A 640 14.97 -0.77 -15.41
N ALA A 641 13.84 -0.75 -14.72
CA ALA A 641 12.92 0.38 -14.64
C ALA A 641 12.04 0.29 -13.39
N ALA A 642 11.43 1.39 -12.94
CA ALA A 642 10.58 1.38 -11.74
C ALA A 642 9.37 0.42 -11.83
N ARG A 643 8.87 0.13 -13.05
CA ARG A 643 7.81 -0.88 -13.29
C ARG A 643 8.25 -2.33 -13.01
N ASN A 644 9.56 -2.60 -13.10
CA ASN A 644 10.16 -3.92 -12.89
C ASN A 644 10.82 -4.03 -11.50
N ILE A 645 10.54 -3.07 -10.61
CA ILE A 645 10.84 -3.19 -9.19
C ILE A 645 9.53 -3.47 -8.49
N LEU A 646 9.45 -4.57 -7.73
CA LEU A 646 8.27 -4.94 -6.94
C LEU A 646 8.52 -4.67 -5.46
N LEU A 647 7.48 -4.33 -4.72
CA LEU A 647 7.57 -4.08 -3.28
C LEU A 647 7.00 -5.26 -2.49
N ALA A 648 7.86 -5.94 -1.73
CA ALA A 648 7.44 -6.98 -0.79
C ALA A 648 6.84 -6.36 0.48
N SER A 649 7.38 -5.21 0.87
CA SER A 649 6.84 -4.32 1.89
C SER A 649 7.35 -2.90 1.59
N ARG A 650 6.92 -1.88 2.35
CA ARG A 650 7.50 -0.53 2.24
C ARG A 650 9.01 -0.48 2.49
N HIS A 651 9.58 -1.50 3.14
CA HIS A 651 11.00 -1.56 3.47
C HIS A 651 11.77 -2.62 2.67
N GLN A 652 11.13 -3.26 1.67
CA GLN A 652 11.76 -4.31 0.88
C GLN A 652 11.35 -4.22 -0.59
N ALA A 653 12.25 -3.69 -1.41
CA ALA A 653 12.18 -3.74 -2.87
C ALA A 653 12.83 -5.01 -3.43
N LYS A 654 12.30 -5.50 -4.54
CA LYS A 654 12.79 -6.67 -5.28
C LYS A 654 12.79 -6.41 -6.79
N ILE A 655 13.88 -6.73 -7.46
CA ILE A 655 14.01 -6.63 -8.91
C ILE A 655 13.31 -7.83 -9.58
N SER A 656 12.37 -7.58 -10.48
CA SER A 656 11.68 -8.60 -11.28
C SER A 656 12.09 -8.52 -12.74
N ASP A 657 11.67 -9.51 -13.54
CA ASP A 657 11.77 -9.51 -15.00
C ASP A 657 13.19 -9.40 -15.61
N PHE A 658 14.24 -9.66 -14.81
CA PHE A 658 15.60 -9.81 -15.31
C PHE A 658 15.71 -11.03 -16.24
N GLY A 659 16.35 -10.89 -17.41
CA GLY A 659 16.64 -12.00 -18.32
C GLY A 659 15.54 -12.36 -19.34
N LEU A 660 14.30 -11.92 -19.13
CA LEU A 660 13.19 -12.21 -20.05
C LEU A 660 13.41 -11.68 -21.48
N SER A 661 14.06 -10.52 -21.60
CA SER A 661 14.37 -9.91 -22.90
C SER A 661 15.47 -10.63 -23.68
N ARG A 662 16.24 -11.51 -23.04
CA ARG A 662 17.28 -12.34 -23.67
C ARG A 662 16.71 -13.66 -24.19
N ALA A 663 15.86 -14.31 -23.39
CA ALA A 663 15.24 -15.60 -23.71
C ALA A 663 14.23 -15.51 -24.87
N LEU A 664 13.69 -14.32 -25.14
CA LEU A 664 12.73 -14.06 -26.20
C LEU A 664 13.36 -13.46 -27.47
N SER A 665 14.67 -13.17 -27.46
CA SER A 665 15.39 -12.54 -28.57
C SER A 665 16.17 -13.59 -29.38
N THR A 666 15.53 -14.22 -30.36
CA THR A 666 16.18 -15.24 -31.20
C THR A 666 17.05 -14.71 -32.34
N ASP A 667 17.12 -13.41 -32.59
CA ASP A 667 17.93 -12.88 -33.69
C ASP A 667 19.15 -12.11 -33.19
N SER A 668 20.27 -12.83 -33.14
CA SER A 668 21.62 -12.30 -32.99
C SER A 668 22.11 -11.49 -34.21
N SER A 669 21.24 -11.19 -35.18
CA SER A 669 21.58 -10.40 -36.35
C SER A 669 20.70 -9.16 -36.47
N TYR A 670 21.32 -8.00 -36.20
CA TYR A 670 21.03 -6.75 -36.91
C TYR A 670 19.58 -6.24 -36.79
N TYR A 671 19.33 -5.53 -35.69
CA TYR A 671 18.12 -4.75 -35.43
C TYR A 671 17.87 -3.72 -36.54
N LYS A 672 17.09 -4.08 -37.56
CA LYS A 672 16.45 -3.12 -38.47
C LYS A 672 14.97 -3.05 -38.15
N ALA A 673 14.55 -1.85 -37.75
CA ALA A 673 13.19 -1.49 -37.43
C ALA A 673 12.21 -1.88 -38.55
N SER A 674 11.48 -2.97 -38.34
CA SER A 674 10.29 -3.29 -39.13
C SER A 674 9.31 -4.07 -38.26
N ARG A 675 8.21 -3.39 -37.89
CA ARG A 675 7.00 -3.89 -37.20
C ARG A 675 7.03 -3.94 -35.66
N GLY A 676 6.63 -2.82 -35.06
CA GLY A 676 5.48 -2.82 -34.13
C GLY A 676 5.66 -3.15 -32.65
N GLY A 677 6.86 -3.48 -32.15
CA GLY A 677 7.12 -3.60 -30.71
C GLY A 677 7.41 -2.25 -30.03
N LYS A 678 6.89 -2.01 -28.82
CA LYS A 678 7.13 -0.78 -28.04
C LYS A 678 8.40 -0.94 -27.19
N TRP A 679 9.57 -0.86 -27.82
CA TRP A 679 10.85 -0.92 -27.09
C TRP A 679 10.98 0.21 -26.04
N PRO A 680 11.51 -0.06 -24.83
CA PRO A 680 11.66 0.92 -23.76
C PRO A 680 12.89 1.82 -23.98
N ILE A 681 13.01 2.41 -25.16
CA ILE A 681 14.16 3.19 -25.64
C ILE A 681 14.61 4.26 -24.64
N LYS A 682 13.69 4.87 -23.90
CA LYS A 682 13.97 5.92 -22.92
C LYS A 682 14.83 5.47 -21.72
N TRP A 683 14.92 4.17 -21.47
CA TRP A 683 15.77 3.58 -20.43
C TRP A 683 17.12 3.10 -20.95
N TYR A 684 17.32 3.03 -22.27
CA TYR A 684 18.52 2.44 -22.87
C TYR A 684 19.70 3.41 -22.90
N ALA A 685 20.89 2.84 -22.67
CA ALA A 685 22.15 3.53 -22.81
C ALA A 685 22.49 3.79 -24.30
N PRO A 686 23.36 4.78 -24.59
CA PRO A 686 23.82 5.06 -25.94
C PRO A 686 24.32 3.84 -26.72
N GLU A 687 25.14 3.01 -26.10
CA GLU A 687 25.65 1.79 -26.73
C GLU A 687 24.56 0.73 -26.99
N SER A 688 23.48 0.75 -26.21
CA SER A 688 22.36 -0.18 -26.36
C SER A 688 21.45 0.19 -27.52
N TYR A 689 21.08 1.46 -27.69
CA TYR A 689 20.26 1.87 -28.82
C TYR A 689 21.06 2.09 -30.12
N ASN A 690 22.35 2.45 -30.05
CA ASN A 690 23.19 2.64 -31.24
C ASN A 690 23.77 1.32 -31.78
N TYR A 691 24.15 0.40 -30.88
CA TYR A 691 24.90 -0.82 -31.24
C TYR A 691 24.27 -2.12 -30.75
N GLY A 692 23.11 -2.07 -30.06
CA GLY A 692 22.48 -3.26 -29.47
C GLY A 692 23.32 -3.89 -28.35
N THR A 693 24.26 -3.14 -27.77
CA THR A 693 25.16 -3.67 -26.74
C THR A 693 24.51 -3.54 -25.36
N PHE A 694 24.39 -4.68 -24.66
CA PHE A 694 23.85 -4.75 -23.31
C PHE A 694 24.91 -5.32 -22.36
N SER A 695 25.24 -4.54 -21.34
CA SER A 695 26.27 -4.81 -20.34
C SER A 695 25.82 -4.33 -18.95
N HIS A 696 26.60 -4.64 -17.91
CA HIS A 696 26.36 -4.08 -16.57
C HIS A 696 26.43 -2.54 -16.58
N ALA A 697 27.30 -1.93 -17.41
CA ALA A 697 27.35 -0.48 -17.58
C ALA A 697 26.09 0.09 -18.24
N SER A 698 25.44 -0.66 -19.15
CA SER A 698 24.14 -0.25 -19.70
C SER A 698 22.98 -0.38 -18.69
N ASP A 699 23.07 -1.35 -17.78
CA ASP A 699 22.13 -1.46 -16.66
C ASP A 699 22.32 -0.31 -15.65
N VAL A 700 23.56 0.17 -15.45
CA VAL A 700 23.85 1.36 -14.63
C VAL A 700 23.18 2.62 -15.20
N TRP A 701 23.17 2.78 -16.53
CA TRP A 701 22.42 3.86 -17.18
C TRP A 701 20.91 3.76 -16.88
N SER A 702 20.36 2.55 -17.04
CA SER A 702 18.95 2.25 -16.78
C SER A 702 18.60 2.49 -15.30
N TYR A 703 19.53 2.19 -14.39
CA TYR A 703 19.41 2.50 -12.96
C TYR A 703 19.33 4.01 -12.72
N GLY A 704 20.13 4.83 -13.40
CA GLY A 704 20.02 6.29 -13.33
C GLY A 704 18.63 6.80 -13.75
N ILE A 705 18.04 6.24 -14.82
CA ILE A 705 16.66 6.55 -15.22
C ILE A 705 15.66 6.07 -14.16
N THR A 706 15.87 4.89 -13.58
CA THR A 706 15.03 4.35 -12.50
C THR A 706 15.07 5.24 -11.26
N LEU A 707 16.24 5.75 -10.86
CA LEU A 707 16.37 6.74 -9.80
C LEU A 707 15.59 8.01 -10.13
N TRP A 708 15.66 8.49 -11.37
CA TRP A 708 14.88 9.64 -11.78
C TRP A 708 13.37 9.39 -11.68
N GLU A 709 12.88 8.22 -12.11
CA GLU A 709 11.47 7.84 -11.92
C GLU A 709 11.09 7.84 -10.43
N MET A 710 11.95 7.32 -9.56
CA MET A 710 11.72 7.26 -8.13
C MET A 710 11.60 8.66 -7.50
N PHE A 711 12.58 9.53 -7.74
CA PHE A 711 12.64 10.88 -7.17
C PHE A 711 11.71 11.88 -7.88
N SER A 712 11.10 11.48 -8.99
CA SER A 712 10.03 12.23 -9.65
C SER A 712 8.63 11.68 -9.35
N TYR A 713 8.52 10.71 -8.43
CA TYR A 713 7.26 10.08 -8.04
C TYR A 713 6.50 9.41 -9.19
N GLY A 714 7.24 8.71 -10.06
CA GLY A 714 6.68 7.94 -11.16
C GLY A 714 6.33 8.76 -12.41
N LYS A 715 6.87 9.97 -12.55
CA LYS A 715 6.75 10.72 -13.82
C LYS A 715 7.40 9.95 -14.96
N GLN A 716 6.88 10.14 -16.16
CA GLN A 716 7.44 9.53 -17.36
C GLN A 716 8.77 10.21 -17.77
N PRO A 717 9.87 9.46 -17.95
CA PRO A 717 11.12 10.02 -18.46
C PRO A 717 10.90 10.70 -19.81
N TYR A 718 11.47 11.91 -19.97
CA TYR A 718 11.33 12.73 -21.17
C TYR A 718 9.86 13.09 -21.54
N GLY A 719 8.91 12.96 -20.60
CA GLY A 719 7.50 13.29 -20.82
C GLY A 719 6.88 12.57 -22.01
N ASP A 720 6.09 13.29 -22.82
CA ASP A 720 5.40 12.75 -24.00
C ASP A 720 6.29 12.58 -25.24
N MET A 721 7.58 12.92 -25.14
CA MET A 721 8.51 12.83 -26.27
C MET A 721 8.64 11.40 -26.80
N ARG A 722 8.84 11.27 -28.12
CA ARG A 722 9.11 9.98 -28.75
C ARG A 722 10.53 9.51 -28.43
N GLY A 723 10.77 8.20 -28.50
CA GLY A 723 12.10 7.62 -28.20
C GLY A 723 13.24 8.24 -29.02
N MET A 724 12.99 8.57 -30.29
CA MET A 724 13.97 9.25 -31.16
C MET A 724 14.33 10.66 -30.69
N GLU A 725 13.38 11.40 -30.14
CA GLU A 725 13.61 12.76 -29.62
C GLU A 725 14.41 12.70 -28.31
N ALA A 726 14.13 11.72 -27.45
CA ALA A 726 14.92 11.46 -26.26
C ALA A 726 16.39 11.12 -26.60
N ILE A 727 16.62 10.30 -27.64
CA ILE A 727 17.96 10.01 -28.14
C ILE A 727 18.68 11.30 -28.56
N GLN A 728 18.04 12.19 -29.32
CA GLN A 728 18.65 13.45 -29.75
C GLN A 728 19.07 14.35 -28.58
N ILE A 729 18.28 14.39 -27.51
CA ILE A 729 18.63 15.11 -26.29
C ILE A 729 19.90 14.52 -25.67
N VAL A 730 19.96 13.19 -25.53
CA VAL A 730 21.11 12.49 -24.95
C VAL A 730 22.38 12.70 -25.78
N GLU A 731 22.28 12.56 -27.11
CA GLU A 731 23.37 12.76 -28.07
C GLU A 731 23.87 14.22 -28.08
N SER A 732 23.01 15.19 -27.80
CA SER A 732 23.40 16.60 -27.64
C SER A 732 24.15 16.91 -26.33
N GLY A 733 24.39 15.90 -25.49
CA GLY A 733 25.03 16.04 -24.19
C GLY A 733 24.09 16.49 -23.07
N LYS A 734 22.80 16.66 -23.35
CA LYS A 734 21.79 17.02 -22.34
C LYS A 734 21.30 15.78 -21.60
N ARG A 735 20.82 15.98 -20.38
CA ARG A 735 20.25 14.93 -19.50
C ARG A 735 18.90 15.39 -18.93
N LEU A 736 18.17 14.47 -18.31
CA LEU A 736 16.93 14.79 -17.61
C LEU A 736 17.20 15.82 -16.50
N GLU A 737 16.27 16.75 -16.33
CA GLU A 737 16.36 17.77 -15.28
C GLU A 737 16.22 17.13 -13.89
N ARG A 738 16.84 17.76 -12.89
CA ARG A 738 16.72 17.33 -11.49
C ARG A 738 15.27 17.41 -11.03
N PRO A 739 14.68 16.34 -10.47
CA PRO A 739 13.35 16.42 -9.85
C PRO A 739 13.32 17.40 -8.68
N GLU A 740 12.15 18.01 -8.43
CA GLU A 740 11.98 19.13 -7.49
C GLU A 740 12.46 18.81 -6.05
N ASP A 741 12.12 17.62 -5.54
CA ASP A 741 12.50 17.17 -4.19
C ASP A 741 13.76 16.27 -4.17
N CYS A 742 14.52 16.23 -5.26
CA CYS A 742 15.70 15.38 -5.37
C CYS A 742 16.94 16.07 -4.77
N PRO A 743 17.61 15.45 -3.77
CA PRO A 743 18.87 15.96 -3.23
C PRO A 743 19.97 16.02 -4.30
N ASP A 744 20.82 17.04 -4.24
CA ASP A 744 21.88 17.27 -5.25
C ASP A 744 22.83 16.08 -5.39
N GLU A 745 23.18 15.45 -4.28
CA GLU A 745 24.04 14.24 -4.26
C GLU A 745 23.41 13.07 -5.02
N ILE A 746 22.09 12.87 -4.90
CA ILE A 746 21.39 11.80 -5.60
C ILE A 746 21.30 12.13 -7.09
N TYR A 747 21.07 13.40 -7.41
CA TYR A 747 21.09 13.83 -8.81
C TYR A 747 22.49 13.69 -9.42
N GLN A 748 23.56 13.94 -8.66
CA GLN A 748 24.92 13.69 -9.11
C GLN A 748 25.15 12.20 -9.42
N VAL A 749 24.63 11.28 -8.58
CA VAL A 749 24.64 9.85 -8.89
C VAL A 749 23.93 9.55 -10.20
N MET A 750 22.76 10.17 -10.46
CA MET A 750 22.07 10.02 -11.75
C MET A 750 22.93 10.49 -12.92
N LEU A 751 23.61 11.64 -12.77
CA LEU A 751 24.52 12.17 -13.79
C LEU A 751 25.72 11.25 -14.05
N ASP A 752 26.30 10.67 -12.99
CA ASP A 752 27.40 9.72 -13.08
C ASP A 752 26.95 8.42 -13.79
N CYS A 753 25.74 7.94 -13.49
CA CYS A 753 25.10 6.84 -14.21
C CYS A 753 24.87 7.17 -15.69
N TRP A 754 24.58 8.43 -16.02
CA TRP A 754 24.34 8.89 -17.40
C TRP A 754 25.58 9.41 -18.12
N ALA A 755 26.78 9.06 -17.65
CA ALA A 755 28.00 9.31 -18.38
C ALA A 755 27.94 8.63 -19.76
N TYR A 756 28.26 9.37 -20.82
CA TYR A 756 28.09 8.88 -22.19
C TYR A 756 28.99 7.66 -22.48
N ASN A 757 30.26 7.73 -22.07
CA ASN A 757 31.18 6.61 -22.13
C ASN A 757 30.84 5.59 -21.01
N PRO A 758 30.61 4.30 -21.32
CA PRO A 758 30.32 3.28 -20.31
C PRO A 758 31.44 3.07 -19.30
N ASP A 759 32.71 3.26 -19.67
CA ASP A 759 33.86 2.97 -18.79
C ASP A 759 33.99 3.93 -17.60
N VAL A 760 33.35 5.10 -17.68
CA VAL A 760 33.37 6.11 -16.62
C VAL A 760 32.15 6.04 -15.72
N ARG A 761 31.16 5.19 -16.05
CA ARG A 761 29.98 4.98 -15.20
C ARG A 761 30.39 4.22 -13.94
N PRO A 762 29.74 4.48 -12.79
CA PRO A 762 30.01 3.74 -11.57
C PRO A 762 29.58 2.29 -11.70
N THR A 763 30.27 1.40 -10.98
CA THR A 763 29.83 0.01 -10.79
C THR A 763 28.69 -0.07 -9.77
N PHE A 764 27.90 -1.14 -9.79
CA PHE A 764 26.88 -1.33 -8.75
C PHE A 764 27.47 -1.49 -7.35
N SER A 765 28.74 -1.93 -7.23
CA SER A 765 29.46 -1.92 -5.95
C SER A 765 29.65 -0.50 -5.41
N GLN A 766 30.11 0.43 -6.26
CA GLN A 766 30.26 1.84 -5.89
C GLN A 766 28.90 2.48 -5.60
N LEU A 767 27.85 2.16 -6.38
CA LEU A 767 26.51 2.68 -6.13
C LEU A 767 25.97 2.24 -4.76
N VAL A 768 26.15 0.98 -4.36
CA VAL A 768 25.78 0.53 -3.00
C VAL A 768 26.55 1.31 -1.93
N ASP A 769 27.84 1.55 -2.14
CA ASP A 769 28.66 2.30 -1.19
C ASP A 769 28.13 3.74 -1.00
N VAL A 770 27.73 4.40 -2.08
CA VAL A 770 27.14 5.75 -2.04
C VAL A 770 25.91 5.81 -1.15
N PHE A 771 24.99 4.85 -1.25
CA PHE A 771 23.76 4.86 -0.47
C PHE A 771 23.93 4.27 0.96
N SER A 772 24.92 3.40 1.17
CA SER A 772 25.11 2.71 2.46
C SER A 772 26.03 3.45 3.43
N GLN A 773 26.87 4.38 2.96
CA GLN A 773 27.82 5.13 3.78
C GLN A 773 27.30 6.51 4.22
N HIS A 774 26.06 6.87 3.89
CA HIS A 774 25.52 8.19 4.21
C HIS A 774 25.21 8.33 5.72
N PRO A 775 25.70 9.38 6.41
CA PRO A 775 25.65 9.51 7.87
C PRO A 775 24.23 9.54 8.47
N ASP A 776 23.25 10.14 7.79
CA ASP A 776 21.84 10.17 8.25
C ASP A 776 21.05 8.85 8.00
N TYR A 777 21.71 7.78 7.55
CA TYR A 777 21.03 6.56 7.08
C TYR A 777 21.65 5.27 7.63
N VAL A 778 21.90 5.26 8.95
CA VAL A 778 22.68 4.22 9.65
C VAL A 778 22.12 2.80 9.47
N ASN A 779 20.82 2.65 9.17
CA ASN A 779 20.17 1.35 8.99
C ASN A 779 20.13 0.82 7.55
N ILE A 780 20.45 1.64 6.53
CA ILE A 780 20.31 1.21 5.14
C ILE A 780 21.23 0.02 4.86
N SER A 781 22.45 0.04 5.38
CA SER A 781 23.39 -1.07 5.25
C SER A 781 22.87 -2.37 5.87
N GLN A 782 22.25 -2.31 7.06
CA GLN A 782 21.64 -3.48 7.71
C GLN A 782 20.44 -4.00 6.89
N LEU A 783 19.48 -3.12 6.54
CA LEU A 783 18.27 -3.49 5.80
C LEU A 783 18.52 -3.93 4.35
N ALA A 784 19.61 -3.46 3.72
CA ALA A 784 19.95 -3.81 2.35
C ALA A 784 20.95 -4.98 2.24
N LEU A 785 21.82 -5.21 3.23
CA LEU A 785 23.00 -6.09 3.11
C LEU A 785 23.06 -7.27 4.11
N GLU A 786 22.08 -7.42 4.99
CA GLU A 786 22.06 -8.43 6.09
C GLU A 786 22.24 -9.92 5.69
N ASN A 787 22.19 -10.29 4.41
CA ASN A 787 22.32 -11.68 3.95
C ASN A 787 23.14 -11.80 2.65
N GLU A 788 24.35 -11.24 2.58
CA GLU A 788 25.31 -11.73 1.58
C GLU A 788 25.80 -13.10 2.03
N ASP A 789 25.37 -14.17 1.34
CA ASP A 789 25.91 -15.51 1.55
C ASP A 789 27.45 -15.45 1.54
N PRO A 790 28.15 -16.07 2.49
CA PRO A 790 29.61 -16.11 2.47
C PRO A 790 30.07 -16.75 1.17
N ILE A 791 31.05 -16.11 0.55
CA ILE A 791 31.70 -16.54 -0.68
C ILE A 791 32.12 -18.01 -0.52
N VAL A 792 31.59 -18.88 -1.40
CA VAL A 792 32.18 -20.20 -1.69
C VAL A 792 33.05 -20.05 -2.93
#